data_AF-A0AA38CFR3-F1
#
_entry.id   AF-A0AA38CFR3-F1
#
_cell.length_a   1.000
_cell.length_b   1.000
_cell.length_c   1.000
_cell.angle_alpha   90.00
_cell.angle_beta   90.00
_cell.angle_gamma   90.00
#
_symmetry.space_group_name_H-M   'P 1'
#
loop_
_entity.id
_entity.type
_entity.pdbx_description
1 polymer ?
#
loop_
_entity_poly.entity_id
_entity_poly.type
_entity_poly.pdbx_seq_one_letter_code
_entity_poly.pdbx_strand_id
1 'polypeptide(L)'
;KPSTSRKISNCASAKGFASKHLAFYKGSLLLSYSSTKPFKNRGRVVVNAQIEDPDDEGQMPDGAMRATVQQSKKVLALQQELLKQIEERSKLVSSLKEAKQGRSFKKDARYGEDQASENIKEDKTDARYEEDKTSEKIKDKSKVQDVSVKHAKGSSESLLTIESAEILSENEVLPEALPNIKTSDAVEFSGQASAPSSFNASKIDLSTSSVVPVPHTFVPESKDLHRSKTEQEPKAKTDIRAEIATVSVEGDAKPPPLAGTNVMNVIIVAAECAPWSKTGGLGDVAGALPKALARRGHRVMAVAPRYGDYHEGTDMGIQKRYKIDGQDMEVRYYQTYIDGVDFVFINSPIFRGFNNNIYGGSREDILKRMVLFCKAAVEVPWHVPCGGVCYGDGNLVFIANDWHTALLPVYLQAYYRDNGLMEFTRSVLVIHNLAHQGRGPLADYKLLGLPEHYLDKFKLYDPVGGEHLNIFMAGLKTAHQIVVVSHGYAWECQTLEGGWGLHEVIKENGWKLRGIVNGIDDKEWNPELDVHLKNDGYVNYSIETLETGKPACKAALQKELGLPVRPDVPLIGFIGRLDDQKGVDIIAGAIPWMVEQDLQLVMLGTGRADLENMLRSFEGQFRDKVRGWVGFSVATAHHITAGSDILLMPSRFEPCGLNQLYAMQYGTVPVVHAVGGLKDTVRAFDPFSETGLGWTFDRAESSCLIHALGNAMWTYRDFKKSWLGIQKRGMSQDLSWDNAAQQYEEVLLAAKYQW
;
A
#
# COMPACT_ATOMS: atom_id res chain seq x y z
N LYS A 1 9.43 66.31 -1.39
CA LYS A 1 9.64 67.59 -0.65
C LYS A 1 8.81 67.52 0.63
N PRO A 2 9.22 68.13 1.76
CA PRO A 2 10.57 68.35 2.33
C PRO A 2 10.74 67.55 3.67
N SER A 3 11.85 67.50 4.42
CA SER A 3 13.29 67.70 4.15
C SER A 3 14.17 67.44 5.40
N THR A 4 15.43 66.98 5.22
CA THR A 4 16.67 67.35 5.98
C THR A 4 16.83 67.04 7.50
N SER A 5 18.03 66.76 8.06
CA SER A 5 19.37 66.48 7.48
C SER A 5 20.51 66.14 8.49
N ARG A 6 21.44 65.24 8.07
CA ARG A 6 22.94 65.22 8.31
C ARG A 6 23.43 65.07 9.77
N LYS A 7 24.66 64.60 10.10
CA LYS A 7 26.01 64.51 9.44
C LYS A 7 26.63 63.09 9.67
N ILE A 8 27.40 62.43 8.78
CA ILE A 8 28.81 62.63 8.30
C ILE A 8 29.84 62.40 9.46
N SER A 9 30.97 61.66 9.37
CA SER A 9 31.88 61.16 8.28
C SER A 9 32.72 59.91 8.74
N ASN A 10 33.61 59.22 7.99
CA ASN A 10 33.75 58.81 6.57
C ASN A 10 35.23 58.40 6.22
N CYS A 11 35.57 57.11 6.05
CA CYS A 11 36.84 56.56 5.49
C CYS A 11 36.54 55.17 4.86
N ALA A 12 36.90 54.76 3.64
CA ALA A 12 38.20 54.69 2.92
C ALA A 12 39.14 53.56 3.43
N SER A 13 39.73 52.66 2.61
CA SER A 13 39.61 52.36 1.16
C SER A 13 40.28 51.00 0.76
N ALA A 14 40.37 50.68 -0.55
CA ALA A 14 40.98 49.47 -1.19
C ALA A 14 40.14 48.16 -1.12
N LYS A 15 39.94 47.30 -2.14
CA LYS A 15 40.66 46.86 -3.38
C LYS A 15 41.91 45.99 -3.09
N GLY A 16 42.11 44.78 -3.65
CA GLY A 16 41.27 43.96 -4.55
C GLY A 16 42.04 42.72 -5.08
N PHE A 17 41.49 42.02 -6.09
CA PHE A 17 42.05 40.84 -6.80
C PHE A 17 42.13 39.48 -6.03
N ALA A 18 42.36 38.35 -6.71
CA ALA A 18 41.38 37.59 -7.51
C ALA A 18 41.95 36.29 -8.15
N SER A 19 41.13 35.22 -8.15
CA SER A 19 41.10 34.11 -9.12
C SER A 19 42.22 33.04 -9.12
N LYS A 20 41.90 31.92 -9.79
CA LYS A 20 42.67 30.67 -10.03
C LYS A 20 42.81 29.74 -8.79
N HIS A 21 42.90 28.41 -8.93
CA HIS A 21 43.12 27.57 -10.12
C HIS A 21 42.11 26.41 -10.27
N LEU A 22 42.07 25.78 -11.45
CA LEU A 22 41.29 24.59 -11.79
C LEU A 22 42.21 23.45 -12.28
N ALA A 23 41.74 22.20 -12.12
CA ALA A 23 41.98 20.99 -12.93
C ALA A 23 43.05 19.95 -12.51
N PHE A 24 42.73 18.69 -12.89
CA PHE A 24 43.55 17.47 -12.97
C PHE A 24 43.93 16.72 -11.66
N TYR A 25 44.14 15.38 -11.66
CA TYR A 25 44.09 14.36 -12.75
C TYR A 25 43.39 13.04 -12.29
N LYS A 26 43.08 12.15 -13.24
CA LYS A 26 42.57 10.77 -13.02
C LYS A 26 43.63 9.81 -12.44
N GLY A 27 43.21 8.72 -11.77
CA GLY A 27 43.83 7.40 -12.05
C GLY A 27 43.97 6.36 -10.92
N SER A 28 43.73 5.10 -11.32
CA SER A 28 44.37 3.85 -10.86
C SER A 28 43.89 3.10 -9.59
N LEU A 29 43.45 1.86 -9.83
CA LEU A 29 43.56 0.73 -8.90
C LEU A 29 45.04 0.36 -8.68
N LEU A 30 45.42 -0.22 -7.54
CA LEU A 30 45.88 -1.63 -7.48
C LEU A 30 46.25 -2.14 -6.07
N LEU A 31 46.16 -3.46 -5.96
CA LEU A 31 46.55 -4.39 -4.89
C LEU A 31 47.79 -4.06 -4.02
N SER A 32 47.68 -4.35 -2.72
CA SER A 32 48.71 -5.14 -2.01
C SER A 32 48.11 -5.88 -0.79
N TYR A 33 48.49 -7.14 -0.57
CA TYR A 33 48.03 -8.00 0.52
C TYR A 33 49.11 -8.12 1.63
N SER A 34 48.70 -8.47 2.85
CA SER A 34 49.50 -9.19 3.87
C SER A 34 50.84 -8.61 4.39
N SER A 35 50.90 -8.27 5.68
CA SER A 35 51.92 -8.79 6.62
C SER A 35 51.47 -8.63 8.09
N THR A 36 52.19 -9.23 9.06
CA THR A 36 51.65 -9.52 10.42
C THR A 36 52.53 -9.12 11.61
N LYS A 37 51.87 -8.64 12.69
CA LYS A 37 52.32 -8.65 14.12
C LYS A 37 53.55 -7.76 14.47
N PRO A 38 53.90 -7.59 15.77
CA PRO A 38 53.09 -7.05 16.89
C PRO A 38 53.89 -6.04 17.77
N PHE A 39 53.30 -5.48 18.86
CA PHE A 39 53.90 -5.12 20.19
C PHE A 39 53.02 -4.03 20.88
N LYS A 40 53.13 -3.69 22.19
CA LYS A 40 52.90 -4.45 23.44
C LYS A 40 52.80 -3.47 24.66
N ASN A 41 51.74 -3.58 25.48
CA ASN A 41 51.58 -3.11 26.89
C ASN A 41 51.87 -1.64 27.34
N ARG A 42 50.86 -1.00 27.98
CA ARG A 42 50.85 -0.27 29.29
C ARG A 42 49.46 0.40 29.50
N GLY A 43 48.76 0.37 30.65
CA GLY A 43 48.80 -0.54 31.81
C GLY A 43 48.26 0.02 33.15
N ARG A 44 47.23 -0.63 33.77
CA ARG A 44 46.72 -0.48 35.18
C ARG A 44 46.05 0.88 35.57
N VAL A 45 45.20 1.05 36.60
CA VAL A 45 44.71 0.32 37.83
C VAL A 45 43.16 0.53 37.90
N VAL A 46 42.23 -0.44 38.06
CA VAL A 46 41.79 -1.33 39.18
C VAL A 46 41.04 -0.63 40.36
N VAL A 47 40.19 -1.41 41.06
CA VAL A 47 39.31 -1.12 42.24
C VAL A 47 37.83 -0.88 41.87
N ASN A 48 36.81 -1.57 42.42
CA ASN A 48 36.71 -2.86 43.18
C ASN A 48 35.25 -3.39 43.17
N ALA A 49 35.04 -4.69 43.45
CA ALA A 49 33.80 -5.29 43.99
C ALA A 49 34.14 -6.61 44.73
N GLN A 50 33.32 -7.05 45.70
CA GLN A 50 33.58 -8.19 46.58
C GLN A 50 32.75 -9.44 46.22
N ILE A 51 33.14 -10.60 46.77
CA ILE A 51 32.47 -11.89 46.66
C ILE A 51 32.30 -12.46 48.09
N GLU A 52 31.14 -13.04 48.37
CA GLU A 52 30.90 -13.98 49.47
C GLU A 52 30.10 -15.18 48.90
N ASP A 53 30.44 -16.40 49.31
CA ASP A 53 29.76 -17.64 48.89
C ASP A 53 28.47 -17.89 49.69
N PRO A 54 27.55 -18.76 49.21
CA PRO A 54 27.63 -20.15 49.70
C PRO A 54 27.30 -21.23 48.65
N ASP A 55 27.76 -22.45 48.94
CA ASP A 55 27.42 -23.68 48.20
C ASP A 55 25.96 -24.15 48.44
N ASP A 56 25.31 -24.68 47.40
CA ASP A 56 24.52 -25.92 47.48
C ASP A 56 24.47 -26.62 46.09
N GLU A 57 24.29 -27.93 46.04
CA GLU A 57 24.53 -28.74 44.82
C GLU A 57 23.34 -28.82 43.84
N GLY A 58 23.65 -28.75 42.55
CA GLY A 58 22.69 -28.96 41.44
C GLY A 58 23.34 -29.59 40.21
N GLN A 59 23.76 -30.86 40.31
CA GLN A 59 24.55 -31.53 39.26
C GLN A 59 23.76 -31.78 37.96
N MET A 60 24.10 -31.04 36.90
CA MET A 60 23.67 -31.34 35.52
C MET A 60 24.54 -32.46 34.89
N PRO A 61 23.98 -33.41 34.12
CA PRO A 61 24.73 -34.53 33.59
C PRO A 61 25.69 -34.14 32.45
N ASP A 62 26.98 -34.40 32.67
CA ASP A 62 28.14 -34.11 31.79
C ASP A 62 27.95 -34.60 30.32
N GLY A 63 27.13 -35.63 30.09
CA GLY A 63 26.77 -36.08 28.75
C GLY A 63 26.11 -35.00 27.87
N ALA A 64 25.27 -34.13 28.44
CA ALA A 64 24.57 -33.08 27.69
C ALA A 64 25.51 -31.98 27.20
N MET A 65 26.47 -31.58 28.05
CA MET A 65 27.48 -30.58 27.67
C MET A 65 28.41 -31.11 26.59
N ARG A 66 28.86 -32.37 26.70
CA ARG A 66 29.67 -33.05 25.68
C ARG A 66 28.95 -33.19 24.34
N ALA A 67 27.66 -33.55 24.35
CA ALA A 67 26.83 -33.62 23.15
C ALA A 67 26.70 -32.26 22.46
N THR A 68 26.45 -31.20 23.24
CA THR A 68 26.35 -29.81 22.74
C THR A 68 27.67 -29.36 22.09
N VAL A 69 28.82 -29.61 22.73
CA VAL A 69 30.15 -29.33 22.16
C VAL A 69 30.40 -30.12 20.87
N GLN A 70 29.93 -31.37 20.79
CA GLN A 70 30.08 -32.22 19.61
C GLN A 70 29.19 -31.79 18.44
N GLN A 71 27.97 -31.29 18.72
CA GLN A 71 27.11 -30.62 17.72
C GLN A 71 27.76 -29.32 17.22
N SER A 72 28.23 -28.45 18.11
CA SER A 72 28.91 -27.19 17.73
C SER A 72 30.13 -27.42 16.83
N LYS A 73 30.91 -28.49 17.08
CA LYS A 73 32.01 -28.90 16.20
C LYS A 73 31.54 -29.37 14.82
N LYS A 74 30.40 -30.05 14.70
CA LYS A 74 29.80 -30.43 13.40
C LYS A 74 29.32 -29.21 12.63
N VAL A 75 28.69 -28.23 13.30
CA VAL A 75 28.25 -26.98 12.66
C VAL A 75 29.44 -26.18 12.12
N LEU A 76 30.52 -26.04 12.90
CA LEU A 76 31.75 -25.40 12.44
C LEU A 76 32.39 -26.10 11.23
N ALA A 77 32.41 -27.43 11.21
CA ALA A 77 32.93 -28.18 10.06
C ALA A 77 32.08 -27.96 8.79
N LEU A 78 30.74 -27.94 8.93
CA LEU A 78 29.83 -27.64 7.82
C LEU A 78 29.99 -26.21 7.29
N GLN A 79 30.19 -25.23 8.18
CA GLN A 79 30.48 -23.84 7.79
C GLN A 79 31.81 -23.71 7.04
N GLN A 80 32.86 -24.42 7.47
CA GLN A 80 34.16 -24.43 6.80
C GLN A 80 34.09 -25.05 5.40
N GLU A 81 33.38 -26.17 5.24
CA GLU A 81 33.18 -26.81 3.94
C GLU A 81 32.30 -25.95 3.01
N LEU A 82 31.26 -25.28 3.53
CA LEU A 82 30.44 -24.36 2.74
C LEU A 82 31.26 -23.16 2.22
N LEU A 83 32.12 -22.57 3.06
CA LEU A 83 33.02 -21.48 2.66
C LEU A 83 34.00 -21.93 1.57
N LYS A 84 34.54 -23.14 1.68
CA LYS A 84 35.43 -23.73 0.67
C LYS A 84 34.70 -23.95 -0.68
N GLN A 85 33.46 -24.44 -0.66
CA GLN A 85 32.64 -24.58 -1.88
C GLN A 85 32.28 -23.23 -2.51
N ILE A 86 32.10 -22.18 -1.70
CA ILE A 86 31.94 -20.80 -2.20
C ILE A 86 33.23 -20.31 -2.88
N GLU A 87 34.41 -20.58 -2.29
CA GLU A 87 35.70 -20.21 -2.89
C GLU A 87 35.97 -20.96 -4.22
N GLU A 88 35.67 -22.26 -4.27
CA GLU A 88 35.79 -23.09 -5.49
C GLU A 88 34.82 -22.60 -6.60
N ARG A 89 33.56 -22.29 -6.25
CA ARG A 89 32.60 -21.68 -7.19
C ARG A 89 33.05 -20.30 -7.65
N SER A 90 33.64 -19.49 -6.77
CA SER A 90 34.18 -18.16 -7.14
C SER A 90 35.33 -18.29 -8.13
N LYS A 91 36.22 -19.27 -7.98
CA LYS A 91 37.31 -19.56 -8.94
C LYS A 91 36.75 -20.00 -10.30
N LEU A 92 35.71 -20.83 -10.30
CA LEU A 92 34.98 -21.24 -11.52
C LEU A 92 34.31 -20.06 -12.24
N VAL A 93 33.69 -19.13 -11.50
CA VAL A 93 33.09 -17.92 -12.08
C VAL A 93 34.16 -16.98 -12.64
N SER A 94 35.33 -16.87 -12.02
CA SER A 94 36.45 -16.08 -12.55
C SER A 94 37.00 -16.67 -13.86
N SER A 95 37.29 -17.97 -13.91
CA SER A 95 37.81 -18.61 -15.12
C SER A 95 36.79 -18.61 -16.27
N LEU A 96 35.48 -18.68 -15.98
CA LEU A 96 34.41 -18.50 -16.97
C LEU A 96 34.30 -17.05 -17.49
N LYS A 97 34.67 -16.04 -16.70
CA LYS A 97 34.76 -14.64 -17.17
C LYS A 97 35.98 -14.43 -18.08
N GLU A 98 37.14 -14.96 -17.68
CA GLU A 98 38.37 -14.94 -18.48
C GLU A 98 38.18 -15.68 -19.82
N ALA A 99 37.55 -16.86 -19.81
CA ALA A 99 37.22 -17.62 -21.02
C ALA A 99 36.22 -16.91 -21.95
N LYS A 100 35.38 -15.99 -21.44
CA LYS A 100 34.52 -15.13 -22.27
C LYS A 100 35.27 -13.93 -22.85
N GLN A 101 36.17 -13.29 -22.08
CA GLN A 101 36.98 -12.18 -22.59
C GLN A 101 38.02 -12.63 -23.62
N GLY A 102 38.64 -13.80 -23.43
CA GLY A 102 39.62 -14.37 -24.35
C GLY A 102 39.08 -14.82 -25.72
N ARG A 103 37.76 -14.74 -25.96
CA ARG A 103 37.12 -15.28 -27.18
C ARG A 103 36.65 -14.23 -28.19
N SER A 104 37.02 -12.96 -28.01
CA SER A 104 36.64 -11.85 -28.89
C SER A 104 37.82 -11.03 -29.44
N PHE A 105 38.93 -11.67 -29.80
CA PHE A 105 39.93 -11.12 -30.76
C PHE A 105 40.85 -12.21 -31.30
N LYS A 106 40.42 -12.89 -32.39
CA LYS A 106 41.24 -13.47 -33.47
C LYS A 106 40.39 -14.35 -34.40
N LYS A 107 40.30 -13.96 -35.67
CA LYS A 107 39.86 -14.84 -36.76
C LYS A 107 40.58 -14.43 -38.05
N ASP A 108 41.91 -14.48 -37.99
CA ASP A 108 42.78 -14.22 -39.15
C ASP A 108 42.58 -15.29 -40.22
N ALA A 109 42.78 -14.90 -41.48
CA ALA A 109 42.51 -15.73 -42.63
C ALA A 109 43.55 -16.83 -42.85
N ARG A 110 43.14 -17.89 -43.56
CA ARG A 110 44.04 -18.65 -44.43
C ARG A 110 43.27 -19.25 -45.60
N TYR A 111 43.24 -18.52 -46.72
CA TYR A 111 43.04 -19.08 -48.06
C TYR A 111 44.39 -19.05 -48.79
N GLY A 112 44.58 -19.97 -49.73
CA GLY A 112 45.84 -20.12 -50.49
C GLY A 112 46.02 -19.05 -51.57
N GLU A 113 47.22 -19.03 -52.13
CA GLU A 113 47.63 -18.14 -53.23
C GLU A 113 46.91 -18.48 -54.55
N ASP A 114 46.73 -17.48 -55.43
CA ASP A 114 47.50 -17.47 -56.69
C ASP A 114 47.50 -16.09 -57.43
N GLN A 115 48.72 -15.58 -57.62
CA GLN A 115 49.26 -14.70 -58.70
C GLN A 115 48.81 -13.24 -58.95
N ALA A 116 49.74 -12.52 -59.63
CA ALA A 116 49.64 -11.21 -60.31
C ALA A 116 49.38 -9.97 -59.41
N SER A 117 50.41 -9.21 -59.01
CA SER A 117 51.07 -8.09 -59.75
C SER A 117 50.17 -6.83 -59.91
N GLU A 118 50.60 -5.60 -59.62
CA GLU A 118 51.98 -5.07 -59.61
C GLU A 118 52.13 -3.74 -58.81
N ASN A 119 53.36 -3.45 -58.34
CA ASN A 119 54.02 -2.14 -58.22
C ASN A 119 53.43 -0.90 -57.44
N ILE A 120 54.16 -0.53 -56.37
CA ILE A 120 54.85 0.78 -56.16
C ILE A 120 54.13 1.98 -55.44
N LYS A 121 54.65 2.28 -54.23
CA LYS A 121 54.93 3.60 -53.56
C LYS A 121 53.78 4.45 -52.97
N GLU A 122 53.91 4.97 -51.72
CA GLU A 122 54.57 6.22 -51.23
C GLU A 122 53.94 7.51 -51.82
N ASP A 123 53.65 8.60 -51.08
CA ASP A 123 54.13 9.06 -49.75
C ASP A 123 53.03 9.78 -48.90
N LYS A 124 53.43 10.59 -47.91
CA LYS A 124 52.65 11.15 -46.77
C LYS A 124 52.04 12.57 -46.98
N THR A 125 51.49 13.09 -45.87
CA THR A 125 51.31 14.50 -45.43
C THR A 125 49.98 15.23 -45.69
N ASP A 126 49.16 15.26 -44.63
CA ASP A 126 48.76 16.44 -43.83
C ASP A 126 48.08 17.71 -44.43
N ALA A 127 47.33 18.35 -43.53
CA ALA A 127 46.81 19.73 -43.55
C ALA A 127 45.59 20.07 -44.44
N ARG A 128 44.77 21.12 -44.17
CA ARG A 128 44.21 21.70 -42.91
C ARG A 128 43.13 22.77 -43.32
N TYR A 129 42.06 22.91 -42.54
CA TYR A 129 41.19 24.10 -42.33
C TYR A 129 40.73 25.03 -43.51
N GLU A 130 39.41 24.97 -43.76
CA GLU A 130 38.42 26.09 -43.62
C GLU A 130 38.20 27.21 -44.69
N GLU A 131 37.12 27.99 -44.43
CA GLU A 131 36.59 29.26 -45.00
C GLU A 131 35.78 29.34 -46.33
N ASP A 132 34.44 29.34 -46.11
CA ASP A 132 33.45 30.39 -46.48
C ASP A 132 32.93 30.60 -47.94
N LYS A 133 31.95 31.51 -48.07
CA LYS A 133 30.88 31.56 -49.11
C LYS A 133 31.17 32.51 -50.28
N THR A 134 30.45 32.31 -51.39
CA THR A 134 29.97 33.42 -52.25
C THR A 134 28.67 33.05 -52.99
N SER A 135 28.04 34.03 -53.64
CA SER A 135 26.66 34.01 -54.17
C SER A 135 26.58 34.23 -55.69
N GLU A 136 25.42 34.00 -56.33
CA GLU A 136 24.71 34.95 -57.24
C GLU A 136 23.41 34.35 -57.86
N LYS A 137 22.77 35.09 -58.79
CA LYS A 137 21.37 34.93 -59.27
C LYS A 137 21.27 34.59 -60.76
N ILE A 138 20.06 34.22 -61.23
CA ILE A 138 19.34 34.59 -62.51
C ILE A 138 18.21 33.55 -62.78
N LYS A 139 16.92 33.91 -62.89
CA LYS A 139 16.14 34.55 -63.99
C LYS A 139 16.05 33.69 -65.29
N ASP A 140 14.95 33.61 -66.06
CA ASP A 140 13.57 34.13 -65.97
C ASP A 140 12.69 33.46 -67.07
N LYS A 141 11.36 33.30 -66.88
CA LYS A 141 10.31 33.39 -67.95
C LYS A 141 8.88 33.02 -67.49
N SER A 142 7.92 33.83 -67.93
CA SER A 142 6.48 33.84 -67.56
C SER A 142 5.53 33.30 -68.64
N LYS A 143 4.30 32.90 -68.26
CA LYS A 143 2.98 33.36 -68.80
C LYS A 143 1.78 32.54 -68.22
N VAL A 144 0.51 32.99 -68.18
CA VAL A 144 -0.09 34.34 -67.98
C VAL A 144 -1.64 34.26 -67.79
N GLN A 145 -2.26 35.20 -67.05
CA GLN A 145 -3.70 35.66 -67.07
C GLN A 145 -4.82 34.68 -66.64
N ASP A 146 -6.02 35.11 -66.17
CA ASP A 146 -6.57 36.39 -65.59
C ASP A 146 -7.97 36.08 -64.94
N VAL A 147 -8.80 37.02 -64.44
CA VAL A 147 -8.69 37.99 -63.32
C VAL A 147 -10.01 38.80 -63.19
N SER A 148 -10.61 38.90 -61.99
CA SER A 148 -11.53 39.99 -61.58
C SER A 148 -11.71 40.01 -60.04
N VAL A 149 -11.63 41.09 -59.23
CA VAL A 149 -12.06 42.52 -59.32
C VAL A 149 -13.51 42.70 -58.81
N LYS A 150 -13.87 43.53 -57.79
CA LYS A 150 -13.15 44.55 -56.97
C LYS A 150 -13.93 44.95 -55.67
N HIS A 151 -13.27 45.76 -54.81
CA HIS A 151 -13.78 46.68 -53.75
C HIS A 151 -13.97 46.18 -52.29
N ALA A 152 -13.97 47.05 -51.25
CA ALA A 152 -12.98 48.10 -50.85
C ALA A 152 -13.35 48.82 -49.51
N LYS A 153 -12.40 48.88 -48.54
CA LYS A 153 -12.30 49.80 -47.36
C LYS A 153 -13.45 49.85 -46.31
N GLY A 154 -13.10 50.07 -45.03
CA GLY A 154 -14.00 50.78 -44.07
C GLY A 154 -13.90 50.31 -42.60
N SER A 155 -13.39 51.17 -41.73
CA SER A 155 -13.04 50.96 -40.30
C SER A 155 -14.19 51.00 -39.27
N SER A 156 -13.86 50.54 -38.04
CA SER A 156 -14.28 51.00 -36.69
C SER A 156 -15.69 50.73 -36.11
N GLU A 157 -15.69 49.95 -35.00
CA GLU A 157 -16.45 50.04 -33.73
C GLU A 157 -17.87 50.65 -33.64
N SER A 158 -18.82 49.96 -32.99
CA SER A 158 -19.22 50.20 -31.57
C SER A 158 -20.63 49.67 -31.16
N LEU A 159 -20.80 49.24 -29.88
CA LEU A 159 -22.04 49.20 -29.03
C LEU A 159 -23.30 48.40 -29.52
N LEU A 160 -24.29 47.96 -28.71
CA LEU A 160 -24.37 47.51 -27.29
C LEU A 160 -25.75 46.78 -27.00
N THR A 161 -25.76 45.73 -26.16
CA THR A 161 -26.83 45.23 -25.22
C THR A 161 -28.32 44.94 -25.57
N ILE A 162 -28.87 43.93 -24.84
CA ILE A 162 -30.04 43.94 -23.90
C ILE A 162 -31.21 42.93 -24.08
N GLU A 163 -31.37 42.12 -23.01
CA GLU A 163 -32.53 41.52 -22.31
C GLU A 163 -33.69 40.68 -22.93
N SER A 164 -34.15 39.81 -22.04
CA SER A 164 -35.21 38.79 -22.01
C SER A 164 -36.67 39.26 -22.20
N ALA A 165 -37.56 38.29 -22.50
CA ALA A 165 -39.02 38.38 -22.31
C ALA A 165 -39.61 36.98 -22.01
N GLU A 166 -40.87 36.91 -21.54
CA GLU A 166 -41.47 35.72 -20.88
C GLU A 166 -43.02 35.65 -21.10
N ILE A 167 -43.62 34.48 -20.78
CA ILE A 167 -45.08 34.20 -20.54
C ILE A 167 -46.03 34.04 -21.77
N LEU A 168 -47.06 33.18 -21.57
CA LEU A 168 -48.39 33.05 -22.22
C LEU A 168 -48.57 31.97 -23.33
N SER A 169 -49.72 31.27 -23.49
CA SER A 169 -50.71 30.63 -22.56
C SER A 169 -51.84 29.93 -23.37
N GLU A 170 -52.71 29.13 -22.71
CA GLU A 170 -54.01 28.57 -23.22
C GLU A 170 -53.93 27.42 -24.27
N ASN A 171 -54.89 26.48 -24.44
CA ASN A 171 -55.95 25.88 -23.57
C ASN A 171 -56.49 24.56 -24.21
N GLU A 172 -57.49 23.90 -23.58
CA GLU A 172 -58.37 22.82 -24.11
C GLU A 172 -57.79 21.38 -24.26
N VAL A 173 -58.53 20.24 -24.19
CA VAL A 173 -59.76 19.79 -23.47
C VAL A 173 -59.80 18.22 -23.49
N LEU A 174 -60.56 17.57 -22.59
CA LEU A 174 -60.75 16.09 -22.47
C LEU A 174 -61.87 15.54 -23.41
N PRO A 175 -61.94 14.23 -23.81
CA PRO A 175 -62.37 13.13 -22.90
C PRO A 175 -61.97 11.65 -23.21
N GLU A 176 -62.19 10.77 -22.20
CA GLU A 176 -62.56 9.32 -22.26
C GLU A 176 -61.62 8.27 -22.95
N ALA A 177 -61.59 6.96 -22.62
CA ALA A 177 -62.39 6.12 -21.71
C ALA A 177 -61.55 4.99 -21.02
N LEU A 178 -62.15 4.25 -20.07
CA LEU A 178 -61.60 3.05 -19.40
C LEU A 178 -62.12 1.72 -20.02
N PRO A 179 -61.49 0.56 -19.71
CA PRO A 179 -62.19 -0.35 -18.77
C PRO A 179 -61.29 -1.10 -17.73
N ASN A 180 -61.94 -1.56 -16.67
CA ASN A 180 -61.37 -2.25 -15.49
C ASN A 180 -60.84 -3.68 -15.74
N ILE A 181 -59.94 -4.14 -14.87
CA ILE A 181 -60.03 -5.46 -14.19
C ILE A 181 -59.78 -5.27 -12.68
N LYS A 182 -60.36 -6.15 -11.84
CA LYS A 182 -60.24 -6.23 -10.37
C LYS A 182 -59.92 -7.69 -9.99
N THR A 183 -59.41 -8.07 -8.80
CA THR A 183 -59.20 -7.46 -7.46
C THR A 183 -58.05 -8.27 -6.78
N SER A 184 -57.58 -8.15 -5.53
CA SER A 184 -57.79 -7.31 -4.32
C SER A 184 -56.45 -7.30 -3.51
N ASP A 185 -56.27 -6.87 -2.26
CA ASP A 185 -57.18 -6.41 -1.16
C ASP A 185 -56.44 -5.44 -0.20
N ALA A 186 -57.08 -4.98 0.88
CA ALA A 186 -56.50 -4.00 1.81
C ALA A 186 -56.73 -4.28 3.32
N VAL A 187 -55.81 -3.80 4.16
CA VAL A 187 -56.04 -3.48 5.59
C VAL A 187 -55.22 -2.22 5.96
N GLU A 188 -55.92 -1.14 6.31
CA GLU A 188 -55.34 0.06 6.97
C GLU A 188 -55.33 -0.14 8.51
N PHE A 189 -54.74 0.70 9.36
CA PHE A 189 -55.37 1.96 9.80
C PHE A 189 -54.47 2.81 10.73
N SER A 190 -54.53 4.15 10.58
CA SER A 190 -54.06 5.22 11.51
C SER A 190 -52.57 5.22 11.98
N GLY A 191 -51.89 6.35 12.21
CA GLY A 191 -52.34 7.72 12.51
C GLY A 191 -52.06 8.04 13.99
N GLN A 192 -51.54 9.20 14.41
CA GLN A 192 -51.41 10.51 13.76
C GLN A 192 -50.06 11.18 14.11
N ALA A 193 -49.73 12.29 13.45
CA ALA A 193 -48.61 13.17 13.82
C ALA A 193 -49.07 14.40 14.63
N SER A 194 -48.20 14.94 15.48
CA SER A 194 -48.37 16.28 16.07
C SER A 194 -47.03 16.90 16.51
N ALA A 195 -46.91 18.22 16.36
CA ALA A 195 -45.82 19.06 16.86
C ALA A 195 -46.28 20.53 16.88
N PRO A 196 -45.52 21.46 17.49
CA PRO A 196 -44.84 21.40 18.78
C PRO A 196 -45.53 22.34 19.80
N SER A 197 -45.02 22.45 21.04
CA SER A 197 -45.43 23.50 21.98
C SER A 197 -44.23 24.11 22.71
N SER A 198 -44.43 25.31 23.29
CA SER A 198 -43.37 26.23 23.72
C SER A 198 -43.40 26.54 25.22
N PHE A 199 -42.45 27.38 25.66
CA PHE A 199 -42.16 27.78 27.05
C PHE A 199 -41.46 26.70 27.89
N ASN A 200 -40.63 27.03 28.87
CA ASN A 200 -40.46 28.33 29.54
C ASN A 200 -38.98 28.70 29.81
N ALA A 201 -38.72 29.97 30.15
CA ALA A 201 -37.37 30.44 30.50
C ALA A 201 -37.30 30.91 31.97
N SER A 202 -36.18 30.64 32.64
CA SER A 202 -35.88 31.16 33.98
C SER A 202 -34.39 31.52 34.10
N LYS A 203 -34.12 32.73 34.60
CA LYS A 203 -32.77 33.19 34.98
C LYS A 203 -32.54 32.91 36.47
N ILE A 204 -31.31 32.55 36.85
CA ILE A 204 -30.64 32.68 38.16
C ILE A 204 -29.27 31.99 38.01
N ASP A 205 -28.16 32.40 38.62
CA ASP A 205 -27.65 33.75 38.94
C ASP A 205 -26.10 33.63 39.06
N LEU A 206 -25.35 34.73 39.17
CA LEU A 206 -23.88 34.70 39.29
C LEU A 206 -23.40 34.33 40.70
N SER A 207 -22.47 33.38 40.81
CA SER A 207 -21.57 33.26 41.96
C SER A 207 -20.16 32.83 41.54
N THR A 208 -19.17 33.67 41.81
CA THR A 208 -17.74 33.40 41.55
C THR A 208 -17.14 32.43 42.56
N SER A 209 -16.38 31.43 42.10
CA SER A 209 -15.39 30.75 42.94
C SER A 209 -14.20 30.31 42.08
N SER A 210 -13.00 30.74 42.47
CA SER A 210 -11.73 30.45 41.79
C SER A 210 -10.99 29.34 42.52
N VAL A 211 -10.82 28.17 41.88
CA VAL A 211 -10.02 27.05 42.40
C VAL A 211 -9.12 26.50 41.29
N VAL A 212 -7.83 26.38 41.59
CA VAL A 212 -6.81 25.80 40.71
C VAL A 212 -6.59 24.32 41.06
N PRO A 213 -6.68 23.38 40.11
CA PRO A 213 -6.25 22.00 40.32
C PRO A 213 -4.77 21.82 39.93
N VAL A 214 -3.95 21.38 40.89
CA VAL A 214 -2.61 20.81 40.65
C VAL A 214 -2.79 19.33 40.27
N PRO A 215 -2.02 18.75 39.33
CA PRO A 215 -2.19 17.36 38.93
C PRO A 215 -1.72 16.39 40.03
N HIS A 216 -2.54 15.36 40.29
CA HIS A 216 -2.17 14.23 41.13
C HIS A 216 -1.95 12.98 40.29
N THR A 217 -0.68 12.55 40.20
CA THR A 217 -0.33 11.16 39.91
C THR A 217 -0.67 10.29 41.13
N PHE A 218 -0.98 9.00 40.90
CA PHE A 218 -1.17 8.05 42.00
C PHE A 218 -0.55 6.70 41.64
N VAL A 219 0.32 6.20 42.52
CA VAL A 219 0.93 4.87 42.46
C VAL A 219 0.41 4.09 43.67
N PRO A 220 -0.07 2.85 43.52
CA PRO A 220 -0.53 2.05 44.65
C PRO A 220 0.65 1.37 45.36
N GLU A 221 0.98 1.82 46.58
CA GLU A 221 1.82 1.04 47.50
C GLU A 221 1.03 -0.11 48.15
N SER A 222 1.70 -1.24 48.34
CA SER A 222 1.20 -2.41 49.06
C SER A 222 1.25 -2.24 50.58
N LYS A 223 0.35 -2.92 51.31
CA LYS A 223 0.50 -3.17 52.76
C LYS A 223 0.07 -4.59 53.13
N ASP A 224 1.00 -5.35 53.68
CA ASP A 224 0.75 -6.63 54.34
C ASP A 224 0.00 -6.47 55.67
N LEU A 225 -0.71 -7.53 56.08
CA LEU A 225 -0.91 -7.84 57.50
C LEU A 225 -1.02 -9.35 57.74
N HIS A 226 -0.71 -9.80 58.95
CA HIS A 226 -0.29 -11.18 59.23
C HIS A 226 -1.39 -12.13 59.77
N ARG A 227 -1.43 -13.33 59.18
CA ARG A 227 -1.33 -14.66 59.87
C ARG A 227 -2.34 -15.07 60.95
N SER A 228 -3.07 -16.16 60.66
CA SER A 228 -3.24 -17.29 61.60
C SER A 228 -3.49 -18.62 60.86
N LYS A 229 -3.12 -19.76 61.46
CA LYS A 229 -3.30 -21.13 60.89
C LYS A 229 -4.60 -21.78 61.39
N THR A 230 -5.17 -22.68 60.60
CA THR A 230 -5.76 -23.95 61.12
C THR A 230 -5.60 -25.04 60.05
N GLU A 231 -5.41 -26.29 60.46
CA GLU A 231 -5.20 -27.46 59.59
C GLU A 231 -6.44 -28.38 59.62
N GLN A 232 -6.85 -28.94 58.47
CA GLN A 232 -7.58 -30.22 58.41
C GLN A 232 -7.68 -30.80 56.98
N GLU A 233 -7.12 -31.99 56.81
CA GLU A 233 -7.52 -33.00 55.80
C GLU A 233 -8.64 -33.89 56.42
N PRO A 234 -9.47 -34.67 55.68
CA PRO A 234 -8.99 -35.62 54.66
C PRO A 234 -9.92 -36.02 53.47
N LYS A 235 -9.32 -36.71 52.48
CA LYS A 235 -9.83 -37.83 51.65
C LYS A 235 -11.29 -37.82 51.11
N ALA A 236 -11.42 -37.95 49.77
CA ALA A 236 -12.01 -39.14 49.11
C ALA A 236 -11.78 -39.12 47.57
N LYS A 237 -11.88 -40.29 46.91
CA LYS A 237 -11.87 -40.44 45.44
C LYS A 237 -13.27 -40.73 44.91
N THR A 238 -13.59 -40.30 43.69
CA THR A 238 -14.38 -41.13 42.75
C THR A 238 -14.11 -40.69 41.31
N ASP A 239 -13.88 -41.65 40.41
CA ASP A 239 -13.72 -41.42 38.98
C ASP A 239 -15.09 -41.37 38.26
N ILE A 240 -15.27 -40.44 37.32
CA ILE A 240 -16.18 -40.63 36.18
C ILE A 240 -15.42 -40.30 34.89
N ARG A 241 -15.50 -41.23 33.94
CA ARG A 241 -14.82 -41.17 32.64
C ARG A 241 -15.84 -40.71 31.59
N ALA A 242 -15.47 -39.78 30.73
CA ALA A 242 -16.22 -39.41 29.54
C ALA A 242 -15.27 -39.43 28.33
N GLU A 243 -15.81 -39.79 27.16
CA GLU A 243 -15.01 -40.20 26.01
C GLU A 243 -14.70 -39.01 25.07
N ILE A 244 -13.48 -38.97 24.53
CA ILE A 244 -13.13 -38.09 23.41
C ILE A 244 -13.00 -38.97 22.17
N ALA A 245 -13.92 -38.79 21.23
CA ALA A 245 -13.87 -39.48 19.94
C ALA A 245 -12.72 -38.92 19.09
N THR A 246 -11.79 -39.78 18.68
CA THR A 246 -10.69 -39.42 17.78
C THR A 246 -11.19 -39.27 16.35
N VAL A 247 -11.25 -38.04 15.85
CA VAL A 247 -11.40 -37.77 14.42
C VAL A 247 -10.02 -37.72 13.78
N SER A 248 -9.70 -38.71 12.96
CA SER A 248 -8.45 -38.74 12.18
C SER A 248 -8.52 -37.72 11.04
N VAL A 249 -7.59 -36.78 11.01
CA VAL A 249 -7.37 -35.90 9.86
C VAL A 249 -6.08 -36.33 9.17
N GLU A 250 -6.21 -36.98 8.02
CA GLU A 250 -5.08 -37.20 7.11
C GLU A 250 -4.84 -35.92 6.29
N GLY A 251 -3.63 -35.39 6.37
CA GLY A 251 -3.21 -34.20 5.64
C GLY A 251 -1.79 -33.83 6.05
N ASP A 252 -0.81 -34.06 5.17
CA ASP A 252 0.63 -33.94 5.45
C ASP A 252 1.12 -32.47 5.42
N ALA A 253 0.32 -31.59 6.02
CA ALA A 253 0.67 -30.20 6.25
C ALA A 253 1.66 -30.13 7.41
N LYS A 254 2.94 -29.90 7.09
CA LYS A 254 3.96 -29.58 8.10
C LYS A 254 3.45 -28.42 8.97
N PRO A 255 3.49 -28.53 10.31
CA PRO A 255 3.11 -27.40 11.15
C PRO A 255 3.99 -26.19 10.81
N PRO A 256 3.45 -24.96 10.87
CA PRO A 256 4.25 -23.75 10.67
C PRO A 256 5.43 -23.76 11.65
N PRO A 257 6.59 -23.20 11.26
CA PRO A 257 7.83 -23.33 12.01
C PRO A 257 7.63 -22.84 13.45
N LEU A 258 7.80 -23.75 14.41
CA LEU A 258 7.62 -23.47 15.84
C LEU A 258 8.44 -22.24 16.23
N ALA A 259 7.76 -21.28 16.85
CA ALA A 259 8.19 -19.89 16.85
C ALA A 259 9.56 -19.71 17.53
N GLY A 260 10.52 -19.16 16.79
CA GLY A 260 11.91 -19.02 17.22
C GLY A 260 12.12 -17.88 18.23
N THR A 261 13.39 -17.51 18.46
CA THR A 261 13.81 -16.41 19.36
C THR A 261 13.27 -15.01 19.00
N ASN A 262 12.47 -14.92 17.94
CA ASN A 262 12.01 -13.70 17.28
C ASN A 262 10.51 -13.44 17.45
N VAL A 263 9.79 -14.27 18.22
CA VAL A 263 8.40 -13.98 18.65
C VAL A 263 8.30 -12.56 19.19
N MET A 264 7.25 -11.82 18.81
CA MET A 264 6.93 -10.51 19.35
C MET A 264 5.46 -10.42 19.74
N ASN A 265 5.16 -9.45 20.62
CA ASN A 265 3.82 -8.92 20.76
C ASN A 265 3.62 -7.92 19.61
N VAL A 266 2.61 -8.11 18.75
CA VAL A 266 2.35 -7.24 17.60
C VAL A 266 0.94 -6.68 17.69
N ILE A 267 0.79 -5.37 17.61
CA ILE A 267 -0.52 -4.70 17.66
C ILE A 267 -0.70 -3.87 16.39
N ILE A 268 -1.50 -4.39 15.47
CA ILE A 268 -1.91 -3.69 14.26
C ILE A 268 -2.99 -2.69 14.66
N VAL A 269 -2.86 -1.43 14.24
CA VAL A 269 -3.86 -0.38 14.47
C VAL A 269 -4.27 0.22 13.13
N ALA A 270 -5.56 0.25 12.86
CA ALA A 270 -6.13 0.70 11.59
C ALA A 270 -7.53 1.30 11.75
N ALA A 271 -7.91 2.22 10.86
CA ALA A 271 -9.28 2.76 10.83
C ALA A 271 -10.30 1.81 10.18
N GLU A 272 -9.84 0.78 9.46
CA GLU A 272 -10.64 -0.28 8.87
C GLU A 272 -10.15 -1.63 9.41
N CYS A 273 -11.03 -2.62 9.45
CA CYS A 273 -10.73 -4.01 9.73
C CYS A 273 -11.88 -4.88 9.20
N ALA A 274 -11.60 -5.71 8.20
CA ALA A 274 -12.57 -6.63 7.62
C ALA A 274 -12.84 -7.83 8.56
N PRO A 275 -14.08 -8.35 8.64
CA PRO A 275 -15.26 -7.98 7.85
C PRO A 275 -16.02 -6.75 8.37
N TRP A 276 -15.75 -6.27 9.59
CA TRP A 276 -16.60 -5.32 10.32
C TRP A 276 -16.62 -3.89 9.76
N SER A 277 -15.53 -3.43 9.15
CA SER A 277 -15.43 -2.10 8.55
C SER A 277 -14.38 -2.09 7.44
N LYS A 278 -14.80 -1.80 6.20
CA LYS A 278 -13.97 -1.81 5.00
C LYS A 278 -14.47 -0.74 4.02
N THR A 279 -13.55 0.04 3.45
CA THR A 279 -13.81 0.95 2.31
C THR A 279 -12.81 0.71 1.17
N GLY A 280 -11.62 0.19 1.49
CA GLY A 280 -10.62 -0.22 0.52
C GLY A 280 -9.73 -1.34 1.06
N GLY A 281 -8.55 -1.51 0.46
CA GLY A 281 -7.62 -2.60 0.82
C GLY A 281 -7.04 -2.51 2.24
N LEU A 282 -7.17 -1.36 2.93
CA LEU A 282 -6.75 -1.23 4.33
C LEU A 282 -7.51 -2.20 5.24
N GLY A 283 -8.83 -2.33 5.05
CA GLY A 283 -9.64 -3.29 5.81
C GLY A 283 -9.20 -4.73 5.61
N ASP A 284 -8.73 -5.08 4.41
CA ASP A 284 -8.24 -6.42 4.07
C ASP A 284 -6.88 -6.70 4.73
N VAL A 285 -5.93 -5.76 4.67
CA VAL A 285 -4.66 -5.89 5.38
C VAL A 285 -4.90 -6.04 6.88
N ALA A 286 -5.77 -5.21 7.47
CA ALA A 286 -6.10 -5.26 8.88
C ALA A 286 -6.96 -6.47 9.30
N GLY A 287 -7.54 -7.21 8.35
CA GLY A 287 -8.23 -8.49 8.60
C GLY A 287 -7.33 -9.72 8.45
N ALA A 288 -6.38 -9.69 7.50
CA ALA A 288 -5.63 -10.88 7.06
C ALA A 288 -4.15 -10.90 7.51
N LEU A 289 -3.41 -9.79 7.44
CA LEU A 289 -2.01 -9.74 7.90
C LEU A 289 -1.85 -10.13 9.38
N PRO A 290 -2.73 -9.73 10.32
CA PRO A 290 -2.67 -10.19 11.70
C PRO A 290 -2.70 -11.71 11.83
N LYS A 291 -3.53 -12.38 11.01
CA LYS A 291 -3.72 -13.84 11.05
C LYS A 291 -2.50 -14.58 10.53
N ALA A 292 -1.85 -14.06 9.49
CA ALA A 292 -0.60 -14.62 8.98
C ALA A 292 0.56 -14.46 10.00
N LEU A 293 0.68 -13.30 10.65
CA LEU A 293 1.65 -13.12 11.74
C LEU A 293 1.37 -14.06 12.93
N ALA A 294 0.09 -14.30 13.27
CA ALA A 294 -0.30 -15.24 14.32
C ALA A 294 0.03 -16.70 13.95
N ARG A 295 -0.20 -17.12 12.69
CA ARG A 295 0.22 -18.46 12.18
C ARG A 295 1.73 -18.70 12.29
N ARG A 296 2.52 -17.63 12.20
CA ARG A 296 3.99 -17.65 12.36
C ARG A 296 4.45 -17.56 13.83
N GLY A 297 3.49 -17.54 14.77
CA GLY A 297 3.72 -17.68 16.21
C GLY A 297 3.93 -16.38 16.98
N HIS A 298 3.64 -15.22 16.37
CA HIS A 298 3.57 -13.96 17.12
C HIS A 298 2.28 -13.90 17.96
N ARG A 299 2.29 -13.15 19.06
CA ARG A 299 1.06 -12.81 19.78
C ARG A 299 0.48 -11.55 19.14
N VAL A 300 -0.67 -11.67 18.47
CA VAL A 300 -1.14 -10.61 17.55
C VAL A 300 -2.51 -10.07 17.92
N MET A 301 -2.60 -8.75 17.98
CA MET A 301 -3.84 -7.99 18.14
C MET A 301 -4.09 -7.09 16.93
N ALA A 302 -5.36 -6.91 16.56
CA ALA A 302 -5.83 -5.91 15.63
C ALA A 302 -6.79 -4.95 16.33
N VAL A 303 -6.49 -3.65 16.31
CA VAL A 303 -7.23 -2.59 17.02
C VAL A 303 -7.89 -1.64 16.02
N ALA A 304 -9.21 -1.51 16.09
CA ALA A 304 -10.02 -0.66 15.20
C ALA A 304 -11.18 0.04 15.96
N PRO A 305 -11.82 1.08 15.40
CA PRO A 305 -13.01 1.67 16.01
C PRO A 305 -14.28 0.82 15.85
N ARG A 306 -15.21 0.92 16.81
CA ARG A 306 -16.53 0.26 16.77
C ARG A 306 -17.59 1.19 16.16
N TYR A 307 -17.69 1.20 14.83
CA TYR A 307 -18.59 2.10 14.07
C TYR A 307 -20.06 1.69 14.12
N GLY A 308 -20.32 0.36 14.13
CA GLY A 308 -21.64 -0.25 14.26
C GLY A 308 -21.69 -1.25 15.43
N ASP A 309 -22.76 -2.04 15.51
CA ASP A 309 -22.83 -3.18 16.44
C ASP A 309 -22.35 -4.46 15.76
N TYR A 310 -21.13 -4.86 16.11
CA TYR A 310 -20.55 -6.14 15.72
C TYR A 310 -21.05 -7.20 16.71
N HIS A 311 -21.56 -8.34 16.21
CA HIS A 311 -22.20 -9.37 17.02
C HIS A 311 -21.19 -10.29 17.74
N GLU A 312 -19.98 -10.40 17.21
CA GLU A 312 -18.91 -11.28 17.71
C GLU A 312 -18.13 -10.65 18.87
N GLY A 313 -18.26 -9.34 19.07
CA GLY A 313 -17.51 -8.56 20.05
C GLY A 313 -18.15 -8.53 21.43
N THR A 314 -17.44 -9.06 22.43
CA THR A 314 -17.85 -9.03 23.85
C THR A 314 -17.35 -7.74 24.53
N ASP A 315 -18.20 -7.02 25.29
CA ASP A 315 -17.75 -5.89 26.12
C ASP A 315 -16.85 -6.44 27.25
N MET A 316 -15.60 -5.99 27.30
CA MET A 316 -14.65 -6.42 28.34
C MET A 316 -14.87 -5.72 29.69
N GLY A 317 -15.87 -4.84 29.81
CA GLY A 317 -16.20 -4.10 31.04
C GLY A 317 -15.20 -3.00 31.39
N ILE A 318 -14.21 -2.76 30.53
CA ILE A 318 -13.15 -1.78 30.74
C ILE A 318 -13.61 -0.42 30.23
N GLN A 319 -13.62 0.57 31.12
CA GLN A 319 -14.02 1.94 30.85
C GLN A 319 -12.81 2.87 31.11
N LYS A 320 -12.46 3.71 30.13
CA LYS A 320 -11.36 4.69 30.21
C LYS A 320 -11.86 6.05 29.74
N ARG A 321 -11.15 7.12 30.12
CA ARG A 321 -11.46 8.50 29.71
C ARG A 321 -10.23 9.18 29.16
N TYR A 322 -10.38 9.84 28.01
CA TYR A 322 -9.30 10.51 27.29
C TYR A 322 -9.68 11.95 26.98
N LYS A 323 -8.75 12.88 27.20
CA LYS A 323 -9.01 14.31 27.01
C LYS A 323 -8.78 14.74 25.56
N ILE A 324 -9.86 15.24 24.93
CA ILE A 324 -9.95 15.66 23.53
C ILE A 324 -10.57 17.05 23.50
N ASP A 325 -9.86 18.06 22.97
CA ASP A 325 -10.35 19.46 22.90
C ASP A 325 -10.96 19.99 24.21
N GLY A 326 -10.27 19.70 25.33
CA GLY A 326 -10.69 20.08 26.68
C GLY A 326 -11.76 19.18 27.33
N GLN A 327 -12.43 18.31 26.57
CA GLN A 327 -13.51 17.43 27.01
C GLN A 327 -13.01 16.02 27.35
N ASP A 328 -13.56 15.37 28.38
CA ASP A 328 -13.25 13.98 28.70
C ASP A 328 -14.18 13.03 27.91
N MET A 329 -13.63 12.31 26.94
CA MET A 329 -14.36 11.33 26.15
C MET A 329 -14.20 9.92 26.71
N GLU A 330 -15.33 9.24 26.93
CA GLU A 330 -15.35 7.86 27.40
C GLU A 330 -15.06 6.87 26.26
N VAL A 331 -14.27 5.85 26.57
CA VAL A 331 -13.96 4.70 25.71
C VAL A 331 -14.27 3.41 26.46
N ARG A 332 -14.89 2.46 25.76
CA ARG A 332 -15.01 1.05 26.14
C ARG A 332 -14.29 0.17 25.15
N TYR A 333 -13.87 -1.01 25.59
CA TYR A 333 -13.17 -1.99 24.76
C TYR A 333 -14.02 -3.24 24.59
N TYR A 334 -14.32 -3.59 23.34
CA TYR A 334 -14.90 -4.87 22.96
C TYR A 334 -13.80 -5.76 22.39
N GLN A 335 -13.89 -7.07 22.54
CA GLN A 335 -12.92 -8.00 21.94
C GLN A 335 -13.61 -9.25 21.38
N THR A 336 -12.98 -9.84 20.37
CA THR A 336 -13.27 -11.20 19.89
C THR A 336 -11.96 -11.88 19.47
N TYR A 337 -11.90 -13.20 19.47
CA TYR A 337 -10.68 -13.97 19.18
C TYR A 337 -10.91 -14.91 18.00
N ILE A 338 -10.21 -14.69 16.88
CA ILE A 338 -10.44 -15.37 15.60
C ILE A 338 -9.09 -15.67 14.94
N ASP A 339 -8.91 -16.90 14.43
CA ASP A 339 -7.72 -17.33 13.67
C ASP A 339 -6.35 -17.02 14.35
N GLY A 340 -6.30 -17.03 15.68
CA GLY A 340 -5.10 -16.73 16.47
C GLY A 340 -4.88 -15.26 16.84
N VAL A 341 -5.84 -14.38 16.51
CA VAL A 341 -5.74 -12.92 16.65
C VAL A 341 -6.76 -12.37 17.63
N ASP A 342 -6.32 -11.46 18.50
CA ASP A 342 -7.19 -10.62 19.32
C ASP A 342 -7.71 -9.42 18.53
N PHE A 343 -8.97 -9.46 18.09
CA PHE A 343 -9.63 -8.31 17.45
C PHE A 343 -10.28 -7.44 18.52
N VAL A 344 -9.76 -6.23 18.75
CA VAL A 344 -10.17 -5.30 19.81
C VAL A 344 -10.80 -4.04 19.20
N PHE A 345 -12.04 -3.75 19.58
CA PHE A 345 -12.81 -2.63 19.05
C PHE A 345 -13.00 -1.52 20.09
N ILE A 346 -12.51 -0.33 19.76
CA ILE A 346 -12.59 0.88 20.57
C ILE A 346 -13.96 1.54 20.35
N ASN A 347 -14.81 1.48 21.37
CA ASN A 347 -16.20 1.93 21.33
C ASN A 347 -16.38 3.24 22.12
N SER A 348 -16.81 4.28 21.42
CA SER A 348 -17.13 5.60 21.98
C SER A 348 -18.22 6.25 21.10
N PRO A 349 -19.13 7.08 21.64
CA PRO A 349 -20.20 7.70 20.85
C PRO A 349 -19.72 8.43 19.59
N ILE A 350 -18.51 9.01 19.61
CA ILE A 350 -17.96 9.74 18.46
C ILE A 350 -17.67 8.85 17.24
N PHE A 351 -17.49 7.53 17.41
CA PHE A 351 -17.29 6.60 16.29
C PHE A 351 -18.60 6.05 15.72
N ARG A 352 -19.71 6.16 16.45
CA ARG A 352 -20.96 5.46 16.17
C ARG A 352 -21.79 6.16 15.08
N GLY A 353 -22.55 5.37 14.31
CA GLY A 353 -23.41 5.89 13.23
C GLY A 353 -22.68 6.18 11.91
N PHE A 354 -21.37 5.94 11.86
CA PHE A 354 -20.54 6.07 10.65
C PHE A 354 -20.35 4.72 9.92
N ASN A 355 -21.13 3.69 10.22
CA ASN A 355 -20.99 2.34 9.63
C ASN A 355 -21.08 2.32 8.09
N ASN A 356 -21.87 3.21 7.48
CA ASN A 356 -21.98 3.33 6.02
C ASN A 356 -20.94 4.29 5.40
N ASN A 357 -20.21 5.06 6.21
CA ASN A 357 -19.15 5.98 5.78
C ASN A 357 -18.26 6.36 6.97
N ILE A 358 -17.24 5.55 7.26
CA ILE A 358 -16.36 5.71 8.44
C ILE A 358 -15.55 7.02 8.41
N TYR A 359 -15.39 7.62 7.24
CA TYR A 359 -14.70 8.89 7.00
C TYR A 359 -15.65 10.09 6.86
N GLY A 360 -16.94 9.92 7.18
CA GLY A 360 -17.94 11.00 7.16
C GLY A 360 -17.79 12.04 8.28
N GLY A 361 -18.53 13.14 8.15
CA GLY A 361 -18.47 14.30 9.06
C GLY A 361 -17.51 15.38 8.56
N SER A 362 -17.24 16.40 9.39
CA SER A 362 -16.26 17.43 9.04
C SER A 362 -14.83 16.94 9.23
N ARG A 363 -13.88 17.62 8.59
CA ARG A 363 -12.43 17.39 8.77
C ARG A 363 -12.01 17.44 10.25
N GLU A 364 -12.62 18.31 11.05
CA GLU A 364 -12.34 18.43 12.48
C GLU A 364 -12.94 17.28 13.29
N ASP A 365 -14.12 16.78 12.92
CA ASP A 365 -14.72 15.61 13.57
C ASP A 365 -13.87 14.36 13.32
N ILE A 366 -13.43 14.14 12.08
CA ILE A 366 -12.54 13.01 11.74
C ILE A 366 -11.23 13.14 12.52
N LEU A 367 -10.66 14.36 12.61
CA LEU A 367 -9.47 14.61 13.43
C LEU A 367 -9.70 14.25 14.91
N LYS A 368 -10.80 14.72 15.51
CA LYS A 368 -11.15 14.40 16.91
C LYS A 368 -11.35 12.89 17.13
N ARG A 369 -11.96 12.18 16.16
CA ARG A 369 -12.04 10.70 16.17
C ARG A 369 -10.65 10.06 16.15
N MET A 370 -9.75 10.48 15.26
CA MET A 370 -8.41 9.89 15.13
C MET A 370 -7.50 10.22 16.34
N VAL A 371 -7.62 11.41 16.93
CA VAL A 371 -6.95 11.78 18.19
C VAL A 371 -7.40 10.86 19.33
N LEU A 372 -8.71 10.64 19.49
CA LEU A 372 -9.23 9.72 20.52
C LEU A 372 -8.78 8.28 20.27
N PHE A 373 -8.89 7.82 19.03
CA PHE A 373 -8.53 6.46 18.63
C PHE A 373 -7.05 6.16 18.94
N CYS A 374 -6.14 7.05 18.53
CA CYS A 374 -4.71 6.86 18.77
C CYS A 374 -4.35 6.90 20.26
N LYS A 375 -4.93 7.82 21.06
CA LYS A 375 -4.68 7.87 22.51
C LYS A 375 -5.17 6.60 23.22
N ALA A 376 -6.37 6.14 22.87
CA ALA A 376 -6.92 4.92 23.43
C ALA A 376 -6.18 3.65 22.97
N ALA A 377 -5.63 3.63 21.75
CA ALA A 377 -4.93 2.49 21.16
C ALA A 377 -3.54 2.24 21.76
N VAL A 378 -2.77 3.30 22.09
CA VAL A 378 -1.43 3.13 22.71
C VAL A 378 -1.52 2.44 24.08
N GLU A 379 -2.62 2.58 24.80
CA GLU A 379 -2.79 2.00 26.15
C GLU A 379 -3.53 0.66 26.20
N VAL A 380 -4.06 0.17 25.07
CA VAL A 380 -4.62 -1.19 24.94
C VAL A 380 -3.69 -2.28 25.50
N PRO A 381 -2.34 -2.25 25.31
CA PRO A 381 -1.47 -3.32 25.79
C PRO A 381 -1.51 -3.54 27.31
N TRP A 382 -1.85 -2.51 28.09
CA TRP A 382 -1.97 -2.62 29.55
C TRP A 382 -3.42 -2.75 30.03
N HIS A 383 -4.39 -2.17 29.31
CA HIS A 383 -5.78 -2.14 29.77
C HIS A 383 -6.60 -3.38 29.43
N VAL A 384 -6.32 -4.09 28.32
CA VAL A 384 -7.19 -5.17 27.81
C VAL A 384 -6.56 -6.56 28.04
N PRO A 385 -7.10 -7.40 28.97
CA PRO A 385 -6.55 -8.70 29.34
C PRO A 385 -7.02 -9.80 28.39
N CYS A 386 -6.55 -9.75 27.14
CA CYS A 386 -6.84 -10.75 26.12
C CYS A 386 -6.39 -12.16 26.56
N GLY A 387 -7.32 -13.11 26.65
CA GLY A 387 -7.03 -14.43 27.23
C GLY A 387 -6.71 -14.41 28.73
N GLY A 388 -7.14 -13.36 29.45
CA GLY A 388 -6.89 -13.18 30.89
C GLY A 388 -5.58 -12.47 31.22
N VAL A 389 -4.72 -12.16 30.24
CA VAL A 389 -3.41 -11.51 30.45
C VAL A 389 -3.23 -10.37 29.46
N CYS A 390 -2.87 -9.19 29.94
CA CYS A 390 -2.58 -8.04 29.06
C CYS A 390 -1.36 -8.32 28.15
N TYR A 391 -1.14 -7.50 27.11
CA TYR A 391 0.02 -7.67 26.21
C TYR A 391 1.33 -7.15 26.85
N GLY A 392 1.24 -6.08 27.64
CA GLY A 392 2.38 -5.34 28.15
C GLY A 392 3.15 -4.61 27.04
N ASP A 393 4.21 -3.89 27.44
CA ASP A 393 5.14 -3.16 26.58
C ASP A 393 6.41 -3.97 26.24
N GLY A 394 6.61 -5.10 26.92
CA GLY A 394 7.71 -6.03 26.70
C GLY A 394 7.69 -6.65 25.30
N ASN A 395 8.75 -6.38 24.52
CA ASN A 395 8.94 -6.90 23.16
C ASN A 395 7.73 -6.62 22.24
N LEU A 396 7.12 -5.44 22.42
CA LEU A 396 5.94 -4.96 21.70
C LEU A 396 6.32 -4.13 20.47
N VAL A 397 5.63 -4.36 19.36
CA VAL A 397 5.66 -3.48 18.18
C VAL A 397 4.25 -3.11 17.74
N PHE A 398 3.96 -1.81 17.63
CA PHE A 398 2.76 -1.31 16.98
C PHE A 398 2.97 -1.25 15.46
N ILE A 399 1.96 -1.65 14.68
CA ILE A 399 1.88 -1.41 13.23
C ILE A 399 0.74 -0.41 13.00
N ALA A 400 1.08 0.87 12.90
CA ALA A 400 0.15 1.95 12.59
C ALA A 400 -0.08 2.00 11.06
N ASN A 401 -1.33 1.99 10.60
CA ASN A 401 -1.70 2.11 9.19
C ASN A 401 -2.34 3.47 8.85
N ASP A 402 -1.80 4.12 7.81
CA ASP A 402 -2.24 5.41 7.25
C ASP A 402 -2.34 6.59 8.24
N TRP A 403 -2.68 7.78 7.72
CA TRP A 403 -2.72 9.03 8.51
C TRP A 403 -3.65 8.95 9.72
N HIS A 404 -4.69 8.12 9.64
CA HIS A 404 -5.63 7.79 10.70
C HIS A 404 -4.94 7.38 12.01
N THR A 405 -3.80 6.70 11.92
CA THR A 405 -3.05 6.18 13.07
C THR A 405 -1.63 6.75 13.18
N ALA A 406 -1.23 7.66 12.29
CA ALA A 406 0.10 8.28 12.30
C ALA A 406 0.37 9.17 13.52
N LEU A 407 -0.65 9.49 14.34
CA LEU A 407 -0.45 10.08 15.67
C LEU A 407 0.03 9.06 16.72
N LEU A 408 -0.21 7.76 16.54
CA LEU A 408 0.21 6.69 17.46
C LEU A 408 1.73 6.73 17.74
N PRO A 409 2.64 6.71 16.75
CA PRO A 409 4.09 6.83 17.02
C PRO A 409 4.46 8.16 17.69
N VAL A 410 3.69 9.22 17.45
CA VAL A 410 3.94 10.54 18.07
C VAL A 410 3.54 10.52 19.55
N TYR A 411 2.39 9.96 19.92
CA TYR A 411 2.00 9.80 21.33
C TYR A 411 2.90 8.80 22.06
N LEU A 412 3.28 7.69 21.41
CA LEU A 412 4.23 6.71 21.95
C LEU A 412 5.55 7.39 22.38
N GLN A 413 6.08 8.29 21.55
CA GLN A 413 7.25 9.08 21.95
C GLN A 413 6.91 10.12 23.03
N ALA A 414 5.97 11.04 22.74
CA ALA A 414 5.73 12.25 23.54
C ALA A 414 5.19 12.01 24.95
N TYR A 415 4.43 10.94 25.18
CA TYR A 415 3.81 10.66 26.48
C TYR A 415 4.39 9.46 27.21
N TYR A 416 4.97 8.48 26.50
CA TYR A 416 5.49 7.28 27.15
C TYR A 416 7.01 7.28 27.14
N ARG A 417 7.66 7.25 25.96
CA ARG A 417 9.13 7.11 25.87
C ARG A 417 9.90 8.30 26.45
N ASP A 418 9.44 9.53 26.19
CA ASP A 418 10.02 10.75 26.76
C ASP A 418 9.88 10.82 28.30
N ASN A 419 9.02 9.98 28.90
CA ASN A 419 8.80 9.86 30.35
C ASN A 419 9.29 8.51 30.92
N GLY A 420 10.08 7.73 30.18
CA GLY A 420 10.65 6.46 30.65
C GLY A 420 9.71 5.25 30.64
N LEU A 421 8.57 5.33 29.95
CA LEU A 421 7.62 4.22 29.76
C LEU A 421 7.72 3.68 28.34
N MET A 422 7.45 2.38 28.13
CA MET A 422 7.47 1.75 26.80
C MET A 422 8.82 1.91 26.05
N GLU A 423 9.94 2.00 26.79
CA GLU A 423 11.28 2.27 26.24
C GLU A 423 11.72 1.21 25.20
N PHE A 424 11.24 -0.03 25.33
CA PHE A 424 11.53 -1.14 24.42
C PHE A 424 10.41 -1.41 23.39
N THR A 425 9.29 -0.68 23.46
CA THR A 425 8.23 -0.74 22.45
C THR A 425 8.61 0.02 21.18
N ARG A 426 8.28 -0.54 20.01
CA ARG A 426 8.57 0.07 18.70
C ARG A 426 7.28 0.35 17.92
N SER A 427 7.42 1.10 16.83
CA SER A 427 6.30 1.46 15.96
C SER A 427 6.71 1.47 14.49
N VAL A 428 6.00 0.70 13.66
CA VAL A 428 6.07 0.74 12.20
C VAL A 428 4.90 1.60 11.70
N LEU A 429 5.14 2.47 10.71
CA LEU A 429 4.08 3.19 10.00
C LEU A 429 3.93 2.62 8.59
N VAL A 430 2.75 2.10 8.26
CA VAL A 430 2.40 1.54 6.95
C VAL A 430 1.63 2.58 6.13
N ILE A 431 2.06 2.80 4.89
CA ILE A 431 1.46 3.71 3.93
C ILE A 431 0.74 2.88 2.85
N HIS A 432 -0.60 2.89 2.88
CA HIS A 432 -1.43 2.32 1.82
C HIS A 432 -1.76 3.37 0.76
N ASN A 433 -1.95 4.64 1.15
CA ASN A 433 -2.20 5.73 0.21
C ASN A 433 -1.68 7.10 0.71
N LEU A 434 -0.71 7.68 0.01
CA LEU A 434 -0.06 8.95 0.37
C LEU A 434 -0.87 10.21 0.00
N ALA A 435 -1.99 10.07 -0.73
CA ALA A 435 -2.89 11.20 -1.03
C ALA A 435 -3.66 11.70 0.21
N HIS A 436 -3.94 10.82 1.18
CA HIS A 436 -4.65 11.16 2.41
C HIS A 436 -3.67 11.29 3.58
N GLN A 437 -3.34 12.53 3.97
CA GLN A 437 -2.23 12.82 4.89
C GLN A 437 -2.66 13.44 6.24
N GLY A 438 -3.96 13.61 6.48
CA GLY A 438 -4.46 14.32 7.67
C GLY A 438 -4.00 15.78 7.71
N ARG A 439 -4.18 16.52 6.60
CA ARG A 439 -3.82 17.95 6.53
C ARG A 439 -4.85 18.83 7.25
N GLY A 440 -4.40 19.96 7.80
CA GLY A 440 -5.27 20.96 8.42
C GLY A 440 -4.56 22.28 8.71
N PRO A 441 -5.28 23.31 9.21
CA PRO A 441 -4.66 24.52 9.73
C PRO A 441 -3.72 24.23 10.91
N LEU A 442 -2.64 25.00 11.10
CA LEU A 442 -1.78 24.86 12.28
C LEU A 442 -2.52 25.12 13.61
N ALA A 443 -3.61 25.90 13.58
CA ALA A 443 -4.46 26.16 14.75
C ALA A 443 -5.13 24.88 15.32
N ASP A 444 -5.19 23.79 14.55
CA ASP A 444 -5.72 22.50 14.97
C ASP A 444 -4.75 21.72 15.86
N TYR A 445 -3.47 22.13 15.96
CA TYR A 445 -2.48 21.46 16.79
C TYR A 445 -2.93 21.28 18.26
N LYS A 446 -3.65 22.28 18.79
CA LYS A 446 -4.29 22.25 20.11
C LYS A 446 -5.21 21.03 20.33
N LEU A 447 -5.87 20.55 19.26
CA LEU A 447 -6.84 19.45 19.30
C LEU A 447 -6.16 18.10 19.52
N LEU A 448 -4.92 17.96 19.06
CA LEU A 448 -4.08 16.78 19.32
C LEU A 448 -3.82 16.66 20.83
N GLY A 449 -3.57 17.79 21.50
CA GLY A 449 -3.11 17.80 22.88
C GLY A 449 -1.75 17.11 22.98
N LEU A 450 -0.72 17.75 22.42
CA LEU A 450 0.69 17.37 22.46
C LEU A 450 1.52 18.51 23.06
N PRO A 451 2.72 18.25 23.61
CA PRO A 451 3.63 19.30 24.07
C PRO A 451 4.02 20.27 22.94
N GLU A 452 4.18 21.57 23.22
CA GLU A 452 4.40 22.58 22.16
C GLU A 452 5.63 22.31 21.28
N HIS A 453 6.70 21.76 21.85
CA HIS A 453 7.93 21.44 21.12
C HIS A 453 7.78 20.31 20.07
N TYR A 454 6.64 19.61 20.03
CA TYR A 454 6.32 18.66 18.96
C TYR A 454 5.76 19.33 17.69
N LEU A 455 5.35 20.61 17.74
CA LEU A 455 4.69 21.31 16.62
C LEU A 455 5.51 21.28 15.31
N ASP A 456 6.82 21.43 15.39
CA ASP A 456 7.73 21.47 14.23
C ASP A 456 7.88 20.10 13.52
N LYS A 457 7.42 19.01 14.13
CA LYS A 457 7.26 17.72 13.43
C LYS A 457 6.08 17.74 12.46
N PHE A 458 5.04 18.54 12.71
CA PHE A 458 3.80 18.62 11.93
C PHE A 458 3.77 19.74 10.88
N LYS A 459 4.59 20.79 11.03
CA LYS A 459 4.64 21.90 10.05
C LYS A 459 5.13 21.41 8.69
N LEU A 460 4.28 21.55 7.67
CA LEU A 460 4.65 21.46 6.26
C LEU A 460 4.39 22.81 5.59
N TYR A 461 5.33 23.27 4.76
CA TYR A 461 5.14 24.46 3.92
C TYR A 461 4.70 24.03 2.51
N ASP A 462 3.54 24.49 2.07
CA ASP A 462 3.06 24.38 0.70
C ASP A 462 3.33 25.70 -0.05
N PRO A 463 4.00 25.70 -1.22
CA PRO A 463 4.26 26.94 -1.97
C PRO A 463 3.02 27.71 -2.41
N VAL A 464 1.84 27.07 -2.44
CA VAL A 464 0.54 27.68 -2.77
C VAL A 464 -0.30 27.88 -1.50
N GLY A 465 -0.31 26.89 -0.61
CA GLY A 465 -1.16 26.87 0.60
C GLY A 465 -0.55 27.52 1.85
N GLY A 466 0.75 27.79 1.88
CA GLY A 466 1.48 28.26 3.06
C GLY A 466 1.77 27.16 4.10
N GLU A 467 2.07 27.56 5.33
CA GLU A 467 2.30 26.63 6.44
C GLU A 467 0.99 25.95 6.88
N HIS A 468 1.01 24.62 6.98
CA HIS A 468 -0.12 23.82 7.43
C HIS A 468 0.31 22.64 8.30
N LEU A 469 -0.64 22.10 9.05
CA LEU A 469 -0.48 20.89 9.86
C LEU A 469 -0.53 19.66 8.94
N ASN A 470 0.42 18.75 9.08
CA ASN A 470 0.44 17.46 8.40
C ASN A 470 0.70 16.33 9.40
N ILE A 471 -0.33 15.53 9.67
CA ILE A 471 -0.28 14.43 10.66
C ILE A 471 0.62 13.30 10.16
N PHE A 472 0.56 12.98 8.87
CA PHE A 472 1.35 11.89 8.31
C PHE A 472 2.85 12.19 8.35
N MET A 473 3.24 13.45 8.07
CA MET A 473 4.61 13.94 8.22
C MET A 473 5.18 13.73 9.63
N ALA A 474 4.41 14.04 10.68
CA ALA A 474 4.85 13.85 12.06
C ALA A 474 5.00 12.36 12.42
N GLY A 475 4.11 11.51 11.90
CA GLY A 475 4.21 10.05 11.99
C GLY A 475 5.46 9.51 11.30
N LEU A 476 5.71 9.88 10.04
CA LEU A 476 6.90 9.49 9.27
C LEU A 476 8.20 9.87 9.99
N LYS A 477 8.26 11.09 10.54
CA LYS A 477 9.39 11.60 11.34
C LYS A 477 9.59 10.89 12.69
N THR A 478 8.61 10.13 13.20
CA THR A 478 8.63 9.59 14.57
C THR A 478 8.47 8.06 14.65
N ALA A 479 8.01 7.41 13.58
CA ALA A 479 8.01 5.95 13.47
C ALA A 479 9.44 5.38 13.40
N HIS A 480 9.64 4.18 13.94
CA HIS A 480 10.93 3.49 14.00
C HIS A 480 11.28 2.84 12.65
N GLN A 481 10.27 2.33 11.93
CA GLN A 481 10.36 1.89 10.54
C GLN A 481 9.12 2.37 9.76
N ILE A 482 9.24 2.44 8.43
CA ILE A 482 8.17 2.81 7.49
C ILE A 482 8.01 1.69 6.46
N VAL A 483 6.79 1.24 6.24
CA VAL A 483 6.44 0.32 5.14
C VAL A 483 5.54 1.04 4.14
N VAL A 484 5.76 0.81 2.86
CA VAL A 484 4.80 1.09 1.79
C VAL A 484 4.40 -0.22 1.13
N VAL A 485 3.21 -0.26 0.53
CA VAL A 485 2.61 -1.51 0.01
C VAL A 485 3.18 -2.02 -1.33
N SER A 486 4.34 -1.51 -1.78
CA SER A 486 5.19 -2.13 -2.82
C SER A 486 6.60 -1.47 -2.88
N HIS A 487 7.56 -2.10 -3.55
CA HIS A 487 8.92 -1.55 -3.77
C HIS A 487 8.91 -0.42 -4.81
N GLY A 488 8.18 -0.58 -5.92
CA GLY A 488 7.99 0.46 -6.93
C GLY A 488 7.38 1.73 -6.32
N TYR A 489 6.38 1.57 -5.44
CA TYR A 489 5.78 2.69 -4.73
C TYR A 489 6.73 3.33 -3.70
N ALA A 490 7.70 2.59 -3.13
CA ALA A 490 8.72 3.15 -2.24
C ALA A 490 9.60 4.19 -2.95
N TRP A 491 9.89 3.95 -4.23
CA TRP A 491 10.56 4.91 -5.10
C TRP A 491 9.64 6.04 -5.53
N GLU A 492 8.40 5.76 -5.91
CA GLU A 492 7.43 6.79 -6.33
C GLU A 492 7.09 7.77 -5.19
N CYS A 493 6.99 7.31 -3.95
CA CYS A 493 6.88 8.15 -2.75
C CYS A 493 8.01 9.18 -2.59
N GLN A 494 9.15 8.98 -3.26
CA GLN A 494 10.32 9.87 -3.24
C GLN A 494 10.39 10.79 -4.48
N THR A 495 9.50 10.67 -5.47
CA THR A 495 9.42 11.65 -6.56
C THR A 495 8.49 12.82 -6.19
N LEU A 496 8.64 13.96 -6.87
CA LEU A 496 7.82 15.15 -6.62
C LEU A 496 6.31 14.86 -6.80
N GLU A 497 6.01 14.04 -7.80
CA GLU A 497 4.68 13.65 -8.25
C GLU A 497 4.07 12.58 -7.34
N GLY A 498 4.77 11.45 -7.14
CA GLY A 498 4.27 10.32 -6.35
C GLY A 498 4.34 10.54 -4.84
N GLY A 499 5.20 11.46 -4.37
CA GLY A 499 5.36 11.78 -2.96
C GLY A 499 4.36 12.79 -2.39
N TRP A 500 3.44 13.34 -3.19
CA TRP A 500 2.37 14.28 -2.74
C TRP A 500 2.88 15.38 -1.78
N GLY A 501 4.00 16.02 -2.10
CA GLY A 501 4.63 17.06 -1.27
C GLY A 501 5.41 16.59 -0.03
N LEU A 502 5.37 15.29 0.31
CA LEU A 502 6.16 14.68 1.39
C LEU A 502 7.47 14.02 0.91
N HIS A 503 7.76 14.08 -0.39
CA HIS A 503 8.89 13.41 -1.04
C HIS A 503 10.25 13.65 -0.37
N GLU A 504 10.62 14.89 -0.03
CA GLU A 504 11.89 15.15 0.68
C GLU A 504 11.90 14.53 2.08
N VAL A 505 10.80 14.63 2.85
CA VAL A 505 10.68 13.99 4.17
C VAL A 505 10.84 12.46 4.07
N ILE A 506 10.31 11.86 2.99
CA ILE A 506 10.41 10.42 2.75
C ILE A 506 11.82 10.02 2.29
N LYS A 507 12.55 10.87 1.56
CA LYS A 507 13.98 10.69 1.26
C LYS A 507 14.85 10.77 2.52
N GLU A 508 14.65 11.79 3.35
CA GLU A 508 15.33 11.97 4.66
C GLU A 508 15.13 10.73 5.56
N ASN A 509 13.95 10.12 5.49
CA ASN A 509 13.58 8.92 6.25
C ASN A 509 13.77 7.61 5.43
N GLY A 510 14.40 7.67 4.26
CA GLY A 510 14.51 6.54 3.33
C GLY A 510 15.33 5.36 3.86
N TRP A 511 16.21 5.60 4.83
CA TRP A 511 17.01 4.56 5.50
C TRP A 511 16.18 3.55 6.30
N LYS A 512 14.96 3.93 6.71
CA LYS A 512 13.99 3.08 7.42
C LYS A 512 12.73 2.77 6.59
N LEU A 513 12.78 3.00 5.27
CA LEU A 513 11.67 2.73 4.34
C LEU A 513 11.83 1.34 3.70
N ARG A 514 10.74 0.57 3.67
CA ARG A 514 10.66 -0.74 2.99
C ARG A 514 9.41 -0.84 2.13
N GLY A 515 9.53 -1.52 0.99
CA GLY A 515 8.38 -1.95 0.21
C GLY A 515 8.02 -3.39 0.56
N ILE A 516 6.74 -3.67 0.83
CA ILE A 516 6.22 -5.04 1.00
C ILE A 516 4.92 -5.12 0.21
N VAL A 517 4.82 -6.07 -0.72
CA VAL A 517 3.59 -6.30 -1.49
C VAL A 517 2.56 -6.98 -0.58
N ASN A 518 1.29 -6.56 -0.66
CA ASN A 518 0.19 -7.19 0.07
C ASN A 518 -0.10 -8.60 -0.45
N GLY A 519 -0.53 -9.49 0.44
CA GLY A 519 -1.09 -10.79 0.04
C GLY A 519 -2.55 -10.68 -0.41
N ILE A 520 -3.10 -11.80 -0.87
CA ILE A 520 -4.55 -12.03 -1.05
C ILE A 520 -5.04 -13.09 -0.06
N ASP A 521 -6.34 -13.06 0.28
CA ASP A 521 -6.97 -14.11 1.07
C ASP A 521 -7.29 -15.30 0.14
N ASP A 522 -6.71 -16.47 0.47
CA ASP A 522 -6.75 -17.72 -0.30
C ASP A 522 -8.03 -18.55 -0.09
N LYS A 523 -8.95 -18.06 0.75
CA LYS A 523 -10.30 -18.61 0.96
C LYS A 523 -11.36 -17.78 0.25
N GLU A 524 -11.17 -16.46 0.16
CA GLU A 524 -12.00 -15.58 -0.66
C GLU A 524 -11.63 -15.71 -2.15
N TRP A 525 -10.37 -15.49 -2.51
CA TRP A 525 -9.91 -15.39 -3.91
C TRP A 525 -9.14 -16.65 -4.34
N ASN A 526 -9.85 -17.75 -4.55
CA ASN A 526 -9.26 -19.01 -4.99
C ASN A 526 -10.23 -19.77 -5.93
N PRO A 527 -9.92 -19.97 -7.22
CA PRO A 527 -10.84 -20.56 -8.18
C PRO A 527 -11.26 -22.00 -7.84
N GLU A 528 -10.50 -22.74 -7.03
CA GLU A 528 -10.87 -24.09 -6.58
C GLU A 528 -11.97 -24.09 -5.51
N LEU A 529 -12.02 -23.05 -4.68
CA LEU A 529 -12.89 -22.97 -3.50
C LEU A 529 -14.00 -21.91 -3.62
N ASP A 530 -13.84 -20.94 -4.52
CA ASP A 530 -14.70 -19.77 -4.73
C ASP A 530 -16.19 -20.11 -4.67
N VAL A 531 -16.92 -19.46 -3.77
CA VAL A 531 -18.36 -19.65 -3.59
C VAL A 531 -19.21 -19.08 -4.72
N HIS A 532 -18.70 -18.12 -5.48
CA HIS A 532 -19.39 -17.48 -6.59
C HIS A 532 -19.32 -18.30 -7.89
N LEU A 533 -18.38 -19.23 -8.02
CA LEU A 533 -18.21 -20.08 -9.22
C LEU A 533 -19.01 -21.40 -9.21
N LYS A 534 -20.04 -21.51 -8.37
CA LYS A 534 -20.77 -22.79 -8.12
C LYS A 534 -22.12 -22.91 -8.83
N ASN A 535 -22.62 -21.84 -9.43
CA ASN A 535 -23.96 -21.74 -10.02
C ASN A 535 -23.92 -21.26 -11.48
N ASP A 536 -25.08 -21.27 -12.15
CA ASP A 536 -25.39 -20.58 -13.41
C ASP A 536 -24.56 -20.94 -14.67
N GLY A 537 -23.63 -21.89 -14.53
CA GLY A 537 -22.72 -22.37 -15.58
C GLY A 537 -21.24 -22.11 -15.27
N TYR A 538 -20.94 -21.37 -14.20
CA TYR A 538 -19.60 -21.29 -13.65
C TYR A 538 -19.18 -22.64 -13.03
N VAL A 539 -17.87 -22.87 -12.98
CA VAL A 539 -17.27 -24.10 -12.44
C VAL A 539 -15.99 -23.73 -11.70
N ASN A 540 -15.79 -24.25 -10.48
CA ASN A 540 -14.50 -24.15 -9.78
C ASN A 540 -13.39 -24.88 -10.55
N TYR A 541 -12.16 -24.35 -10.53
CA TYR A 541 -11.03 -24.94 -11.25
C TYR A 541 -9.67 -24.71 -10.58
N SER A 542 -8.78 -25.68 -10.78
CA SER A 542 -7.38 -25.74 -10.35
C SER A 542 -6.42 -25.40 -11.50
N ILE A 543 -5.12 -25.41 -11.23
CA ILE A 543 -4.08 -25.24 -12.27
C ILE A 543 -4.06 -26.40 -13.30
N GLU A 544 -4.48 -27.61 -12.92
CA GLU A 544 -4.66 -28.77 -13.81
C GLU A 544 -5.93 -28.67 -14.65
N THR A 545 -7.02 -28.16 -14.07
CA THR A 545 -8.35 -28.08 -14.71
C THR A 545 -8.64 -26.73 -15.38
N LEU A 546 -7.69 -25.77 -15.30
CA LEU A 546 -7.68 -24.48 -15.98
C LEU A 546 -8.16 -24.54 -17.45
N GLU A 547 -7.72 -25.56 -18.20
CA GLU A 547 -7.98 -25.70 -19.63
C GLU A 547 -9.44 -26.07 -19.97
N THR A 548 -10.24 -26.48 -18.98
CA THR A 548 -11.68 -26.79 -19.14
C THR A 548 -12.57 -25.86 -18.31
N GLY A 549 -12.20 -25.59 -17.05
CA GLY A 549 -13.00 -24.76 -16.14
C GLY A 549 -13.02 -23.29 -16.52
N LYS A 550 -11.88 -22.71 -16.92
CA LYS A 550 -11.84 -21.29 -17.31
C LYS A 550 -12.66 -20.99 -18.58
N PRO A 551 -12.60 -21.79 -19.66
CA PRO A 551 -13.53 -21.67 -20.79
C PRO A 551 -15.02 -21.81 -20.40
N ALA A 552 -15.36 -22.64 -19.40
CA ALA A 552 -16.73 -22.74 -18.90
C ALA A 552 -17.17 -21.44 -18.20
N CYS A 553 -16.36 -20.90 -17.29
CA CYS A 553 -16.59 -19.60 -16.64
C CYS A 553 -16.68 -18.44 -17.65
N LYS A 554 -15.89 -18.48 -18.74
CA LYS A 554 -15.98 -17.53 -19.85
C LYS A 554 -17.32 -17.62 -20.58
N ALA A 555 -17.77 -18.82 -20.93
CA ALA A 555 -19.06 -19.03 -21.59
C ALA A 555 -20.25 -18.65 -20.69
N ALA A 556 -20.16 -18.90 -19.38
CA ALA A 556 -21.12 -18.45 -18.38
C ALA A 556 -21.19 -16.91 -18.32
N LEU A 557 -20.05 -16.23 -18.24
CA LEU A 557 -19.96 -14.76 -18.21
C LEU A 557 -20.47 -14.10 -19.51
N GLN A 558 -20.16 -14.70 -20.67
CA GLN A 558 -20.74 -14.25 -21.94
C GLN A 558 -22.26 -14.38 -21.93
N LYS A 559 -22.80 -15.49 -21.41
CA LYS A 559 -24.25 -15.74 -21.32
C LYS A 559 -24.95 -14.81 -20.31
N GLU A 560 -24.38 -14.62 -19.11
CA GLU A 560 -24.91 -13.72 -18.07
C GLU A 560 -25.07 -12.30 -18.62
N LEU A 561 -24.01 -11.78 -19.23
CA LEU A 561 -23.97 -10.43 -19.77
C LEU A 561 -24.67 -10.30 -21.14
N GLY A 562 -25.25 -11.38 -21.68
CA GLY A 562 -25.89 -11.38 -23.00
C GLY A 562 -24.95 -10.98 -24.14
N LEU A 563 -23.67 -11.34 -24.05
CA LEU A 563 -22.69 -11.27 -25.13
C LEU A 563 -22.77 -12.54 -26.02
N PRO A 564 -22.31 -12.49 -27.28
CA PRO A 564 -22.14 -13.68 -28.11
C PRO A 564 -21.23 -14.70 -27.43
N VAL A 565 -21.75 -15.89 -27.11
CA VAL A 565 -20.97 -16.98 -26.50
C VAL A 565 -19.99 -17.54 -27.53
N ARG A 566 -18.71 -17.25 -27.33
CA ARG A 566 -17.62 -17.52 -28.28
C ARG A 566 -16.34 -17.85 -27.51
N PRO A 567 -15.79 -19.08 -27.62
CA PRO A 567 -14.57 -19.45 -26.90
C PRO A 567 -13.31 -18.81 -27.49
N ASP A 568 -13.34 -18.50 -28.78
CA ASP A 568 -12.24 -18.03 -29.63
C ASP A 568 -11.93 -16.53 -29.51
N VAL A 569 -12.95 -15.71 -29.22
CA VAL A 569 -12.82 -14.25 -29.10
C VAL A 569 -12.20 -13.88 -27.75
N PRO A 570 -11.12 -13.07 -27.67
CA PRO A 570 -10.54 -12.66 -26.39
C PRO A 570 -11.54 -11.80 -25.59
N LEU A 571 -11.81 -12.20 -24.35
CA LEU A 571 -12.66 -11.48 -23.39
C LEU A 571 -11.78 -10.68 -22.42
N ILE A 572 -12.00 -9.37 -22.38
CA ILE A 572 -11.20 -8.40 -21.63
C ILE A 572 -12.07 -7.83 -20.52
N GLY A 573 -11.64 -7.97 -19.27
CA GLY A 573 -12.29 -7.38 -18.10
C GLY A 573 -11.60 -6.10 -17.62
N PHE A 574 -12.37 -5.21 -17.01
CA PHE A 574 -11.92 -4.14 -16.12
C PHE A 574 -12.80 -4.13 -14.87
N ILE A 575 -12.19 -3.95 -13.70
CA ILE A 575 -12.87 -3.87 -12.41
C ILE A 575 -12.28 -2.70 -11.62
N GLY A 576 -13.08 -1.71 -11.20
CA GLY A 576 -12.56 -0.63 -10.35
C GLY A 576 -13.50 0.54 -10.11
N ARG A 577 -13.04 1.50 -9.30
CA ARG A 577 -13.70 2.81 -9.16
C ARG A 577 -13.56 3.56 -10.49
N LEU A 578 -14.61 4.25 -10.91
CA LEU A 578 -14.61 5.03 -12.15
C LEU A 578 -14.09 6.44 -11.87
N ASP A 579 -12.77 6.59 -11.90
CA ASP A 579 -12.04 7.83 -11.70
C ASP A 579 -10.77 7.92 -12.56
N ASP A 580 -10.11 9.07 -12.47
CA ASP A 580 -8.90 9.41 -13.22
C ASP A 580 -7.68 8.62 -12.71
N GLN A 581 -7.71 8.14 -11.46
CA GLN A 581 -6.67 7.28 -10.88
C GLN A 581 -6.63 5.93 -11.59
N LYS A 582 -7.80 5.31 -11.84
CA LYS A 582 -7.93 3.99 -12.48
C LYS A 582 -7.83 4.02 -14.01
N GLY A 583 -7.64 5.20 -14.62
CA GLY A 583 -7.32 5.33 -16.05
C GLY A 583 -8.45 4.94 -16.99
N VAL A 584 -9.71 5.09 -16.55
CA VAL A 584 -10.91 4.70 -17.32
C VAL A 584 -11.03 5.49 -18.64
N ASP A 585 -10.57 6.74 -18.64
CA ASP A 585 -10.43 7.59 -19.83
C ASP A 585 -9.39 7.06 -20.84
N ILE A 586 -8.34 6.38 -20.37
CA ILE A 586 -7.32 5.74 -21.22
C ILE A 586 -7.95 4.55 -21.97
N ILE A 587 -8.86 3.81 -21.30
CA ILE A 587 -9.68 2.78 -21.94
C ILE A 587 -10.64 3.42 -22.94
N ALA A 588 -11.34 4.49 -22.58
CA ALA A 588 -12.25 5.20 -23.48
C ALA A 588 -11.55 5.70 -24.76
N GLY A 589 -10.32 6.21 -24.66
CA GLY A 589 -9.49 6.58 -25.82
C GLY A 589 -8.97 5.39 -26.64
N ALA A 590 -9.00 4.17 -26.10
CA ALA A 590 -8.65 2.94 -26.80
C ALA A 590 -9.87 2.19 -27.40
N ILE A 591 -11.09 2.44 -26.89
CA ILE A 591 -12.32 1.78 -27.35
C ILE A 591 -12.53 1.86 -28.88
N PRO A 592 -12.29 2.99 -29.59
CA PRO A 592 -12.43 3.05 -31.05
C PRO A 592 -11.59 2.00 -31.80
N TRP A 593 -10.36 1.75 -31.35
CA TRP A 593 -9.52 0.67 -31.90
C TRP A 593 -10.00 -0.71 -31.43
N MET A 594 -10.43 -0.84 -30.17
CA MET A 594 -10.91 -2.11 -29.61
C MET A 594 -12.14 -2.64 -30.38
N VAL A 595 -13.07 -1.78 -30.78
CA VAL A 595 -14.30 -2.21 -31.50
C VAL A 595 -14.03 -2.59 -32.96
N GLU A 596 -12.93 -2.12 -33.57
CA GLU A 596 -12.44 -2.63 -34.86
C GLU A 596 -11.87 -4.05 -34.74
N GLN A 597 -11.36 -4.43 -33.56
CA GLN A 597 -10.86 -5.78 -33.30
C GLN A 597 -12.00 -6.77 -33.05
N ASP A 598 -11.73 -8.05 -33.32
CA ASP A 598 -12.57 -9.15 -32.86
C ASP A 598 -12.24 -9.50 -31.40
N LEU A 599 -12.85 -8.78 -30.47
CA LEU A 599 -12.71 -8.91 -29.01
C LEU A 599 -14.05 -8.65 -28.31
N GLN A 600 -14.11 -8.93 -27.01
CA GLN A 600 -15.18 -8.49 -26.11
C GLN A 600 -14.59 -7.74 -24.91
N LEU A 601 -15.30 -6.71 -24.42
CA LEU A 601 -14.90 -5.85 -23.31
C LEU A 601 -16.02 -5.77 -22.26
N VAL A 602 -15.69 -6.08 -21.01
CA VAL A 602 -16.58 -5.99 -19.85
C VAL A 602 -15.96 -5.05 -18.82
N MET A 603 -16.72 -4.05 -18.37
CA MET A 603 -16.27 -3.07 -17.38
C MET A 603 -17.24 -3.04 -16.19
N LEU A 604 -16.70 -3.28 -15.00
CA LEU A 604 -17.41 -3.25 -13.72
C LEU A 604 -16.90 -2.07 -12.87
N GLY A 605 -17.78 -1.15 -12.51
CA GLY A 605 -17.43 -0.04 -11.62
C GLY A 605 -18.51 1.00 -11.38
N THR A 606 -18.27 1.89 -10.43
CA THR A 606 -19.06 3.12 -10.18
C THR A 606 -18.13 4.25 -9.75
N GLY A 607 -18.55 5.50 -9.91
CA GLY A 607 -17.71 6.66 -9.58
C GLY A 607 -18.24 7.96 -10.18
N ARG A 608 -17.44 8.61 -11.04
CA ARG A 608 -17.85 9.85 -11.69
C ARG A 608 -18.97 9.59 -12.71
N ALA A 609 -20.04 10.40 -12.66
CA ALA A 609 -21.21 10.22 -13.51
C ALA A 609 -20.94 10.41 -15.02
N ASP A 610 -19.91 11.18 -15.40
CA ASP A 610 -19.47 11.32 -16.79
C ASP A 610 -18.83 10.03 -17.32
N LEU A 611 -17.98 9.38 -16.52
CA LEU A 611 -17.41 8.07 -16.84
C LEU A 611 -18.47 6.96 -16.85
N GLU A 612 -19.43 6.98 -15.92
CA GLU A 612 -20.56 6.03 -15.97
C GLU A 612 -21.42 6.19 -17.24
N ASN A 613 -21.71 7.44 -17.63
CA ASN A 613 -22.49 7.71 -18.84
C ASN A 613 -21.70 7.37 -20.13
N MET A 614 -20.38 7.52 -20.11
CA MET A 614 -19.50 7.04 -21.18
C MET A 614 -19.59 5.50 -21.34
N LEU A 615 -19.56 4.73 -20.25
CA LEU A 615 -19.73 3.27 -20.31
C LEU A 615 -21.12 2.88 -20.86
N ARG A 616 -22.18 3.50 -20.35
CA ARG A 616 -23.57 3.29 -20.84
C ARG A 616 -23.69 3.62 -22.33
N SER A 617 -22.98 4.65 -22.80
CA SER A 617 -22.97 5.06 -24.21
C SER A 617 -22.26 4.05 -25.11
N PHE A 618 -21.11 3.52 -24.70
CA PHE A 618 -20.40 2.51 -25.51
C PHE A 618 -21.11 1.15 -25.52
N GLU A 619 -21.73 0.72 -24.42
CA GLU A 619 -22.61 -0.46 -24.44
C GLU A 619 -23.80 -0.24 -25.39
N GLY A 620 -24.42 0.95 -25.38
CA GLY A 620 -25.51 1.29 -26.28
C GLY A 620 -25.13 1.23 -27.76
N GLN A 621 -23.89 1.57 -28.10
CA GLN A 621 -23.37 1.56 -29.47
C GLN A 621 -22.90 0.16 -29.92
N PHE A 622 -22.25 -0.61 -29.05
CA PHE A 622 -21.52 -1.83 -29.40
C PHE A 622 -22.04 -3.05 -28.62
N ARG A 623 -23.35 -3.30 -28.70
CA ARG A 623 -24.04 -4.33 -27.90
C ARG A 623 -23.57 -5.77 -28.13
N ASP A 624 -22.83 -6.07 -29.19
CA ASP A 624 -22.21 -7.37 -29.46
C ASP A 624 -20.81 -7.54 -28.82
N LYS A 625 -20.15 -6.44 -28.43
CA LYS A 625 -18.76 -6.44 -27.94
C LYS A 625 -18.57 -5.83 -26.55
N VAL A 626 -19.30 -4.79 -26.17
CA VAL A 626 -19.03 -3.97 -24.97
C VAL A 626 -20.14 -4.09 -23.93
N ARG A 627 -19.78 -4.24 -22.66
CA ARG A 627 -20.68 -4.18 -21.49
C ARG A 627 -20.12 -3.28 -20.40
N GLY A 628 -20.96 -2.40 -19.88
CA GLY A 628 -20.65 -1.46 -18.80
C GLY A 628 -21.58 -1.68 -17.62
N TRP A 629 -21.23 -2.62 -16.73
CA TRP A 629 -22.00 -2.87 -15.52
C TRP A 629 -21.67 -1.80 -14.48
N VAL A 630 -22.62 -0.89 -14.24
CA VAL A 630 -22.42 0.25 -13.36
C VAL A 630 -22.94 -0.02 -11.95
N GLY A 631 -22.03 -0.06 -10.98
CA GLY A 631 -22.32 -0.31 -9.56
C GLY A 631 -21.15 -0.95 -8.83
N PHE A 632 -21.43 -1.69 -7.75
CA PHE A 632 -20.51 -2.63 -7.12
C PHE A 632 -21.20 -3.99 -6.86
N SER A 633 -20.55 -5.09 -7.23
CA SER A 633 -20.99 -6.47 -6.98
C SER A 633 -19.76 -7.36 -6.79
N VAL A 634 -19.69 -8.05 -5.65
CA VAL A 634 -18.58 -8.97 -5.34
C VAL A 634 -18.66 -10.20 -6.24
N ALA A 635 -19.83 -10.84 -6.33
CA ALA A 635 -20.03 -12.00 -7.20
C ALA A 635 -19.60 -11.71 -8.65
N THR A 636 -20.08 -10.59 -9.23
CA THR A 636 -19.74 -10.19 -10.60
C THR A 636 -18.24 -9.86 -10.75
N ALA A 637 -17.55 -9.39 -9.71
CA ALA A 637 -16.11 -9.21 -9.72
C ALA A 637 -15.36 -10.56 -9.80
N HIS A 638 -15.79 -11.56 -9.04
CA HIS A 638 -15.26 -12.93 -9.12
C HIS A 638 -15.57 -13.56 -10.49
N HIS A 639 -16.80 -13.39 -10.99
CA HIS A 639 -17.22 -13.87 -12.31
C HIS A 639 -16.39 -13.28 -13.45
N ILE A 640 -16.15 -11.96 -13.45
CA ILE A 640 -15.26 -11.29 -14.42
C ILE A 640 -13.82 -11.77 -14.27
N THR A 641 -13.32 -11.90 -13.03
CA THR A 641 -11.95 -12.35 -12.76
C THR A 641 -11.73 -13.79 -13.21
N ALA A 642 -12.72 -14.67 -13.08
CA ALA A 642 -12.66 -16.05 -13.56
C ALA A 642 -12.88 -16.18 -15.07
N GLY A 643 -13.89 -15.49 -15.63
CA GLY A 643 -14.31 -15.66 -17.03
C GLY A 643 -13.49 -14.88 -18.06
N SER A 644 -12.78 -13.81 -17.68
CA SER A 644 -11.96 -13.04 -18.62
C SER A 644 -10.68 -13.79 -19.02
N ASP A 645 -10.22 -13.59 -20.25
CA ASP A 645 -8.87 -13.99 -20.67
C ASP A 645 -7.84 -12.95 -20.19
N ILE A 646 -8.16 -11.66 -20.30
CA ILE A 646 -7.33 -10.51 -19.92
C ILE A 646 -8.03 -9.67 -18.85
N LEU A 647 -7.28 -9.12 -17.89
CA LEU A 647 -7.77 -8.08 -16.96
C LEU A 647 -6.92 -6.80 -17.12
N LEU A 648 -7.57 -5.65 -17.33
CA LEU A 648 -6.89 -4.36 -17.54
C LEU A 648 -6.69 -3.58 -16.23
N MET A 649 -5.49 -3.03 -16.03
CA MET A 649 -5.19 -2.07 -14.96
C MET A 649 -4.40 -0.87 -15.50
N PRO A 650 -5.04 0.07 -16.23
CA PRO A 650 -4.37 1.25 -16.78
C PRO A 650 -4.21 2.38 -15.73
N SER A 651 -4.14 2.02 -14.44
CA SER A 651 -4.08 2.98 -13.33
C SER A 651 -2.92 3.95 -13.49
N ARG A 652 -3.18 5.26 -13.41
CA ARG A 652 -2.14 6.30 -13.41
C ARG A 652 -1.20 6.17 -12.22
N PHE A 653 -1.74 5.72 -11.09
CA PHE A 653 -1.00 5.47 -9.87
C PHE A 653 -1.68 4.37 -9.04
N GLU A 654 -0.92 3.37 -8.60
CA GLU A 654 -1.44 2.20 -7.89
C GLU A 654 -0.46 1.72 -6.79
N PRO A 655 -0.71 2.03 -5.49
CA PRO A 655 0.21 1.73 -4.39
C PRO A 655 0.68 0.26 -4.34
N CYS A 656 -0.26 -0.66 -4.53
CA CYS A 656 -0.07 -2.11 -4.60
C CYS A 656 -0.86 -2.68 -5.77
N GLY A 657 -2.17 -2.43 -5.77
CA GLY A 657 -3.13 -3.15 -6.60
C GLY A 657 -3.38 -4.54 -6.03
N LEU A 658 -4.65 -4.99 -6.08
CA LEU A 658 -5.04 -6.36 -5.72
C LEU A 658 -5.56 -7.13 -6.94
N ASN A 659 -6.24 -6.44 -7.87
CA ASN A 659 -6.82 -7.02 -9.08
C ASN A 659 -5.84 -7.84 -9.92
N GLN A 660 -4.56 -7.47 -9.97
CA GLN A 660 -3.55 -8.19 -10.74
C GLN A 660 -3.09 -9.46 -10.03
N LEU A 661 -3.15 -9.48 -8.69
CA LEU A 661 -2.94 -10.68 -7.88
C LEU A 661 -4.12 -11.65 -8.09
N TYR A 662 -5.36 -11.15 -7.99
CA TYR A 662 -6.58 -11.91 -8.31
C TYR A 662 -6.56 -12.45 -9.75
N ALA A 663 -6.13 -11.64 -10.73
CA ALA A 663 -6.00 -12.08 -12.12
C ALA A 663 -5.05 -13.28 -12.26
N MET A 664 -3.82 -13.15 -11.71
CA MET A 664 -2.83 -14.23 -11.75
C MET A 664 -3.33 -15.50 -11.06
N GLN A 665 -3.95 -15.37 -9.88
CA GLN A 665 -4.53 -16.48 -9.10
C GLN A 665 -5.65 -17.24 -9.86
N TYR A 666 -6.40 -16.55 -10.72
CA TYR A 666 -7.47 -17.13 -11.54
C TYR A 666 -7.01 -17.48 -12.97
N GLY A 667 -5.71 -17.41 -13.26
CA GLY A 667 -5.17 -17.66 -14.60
C GLY A 667 -5.66 -16.67 -15.67
N THR A 668 -6.06 -15.47 -15.26
CA THR A 668 -6.38 -14.33 -16.13
C THR A 668 -5.12 -13.49 -16.31
N VAL A 669 -4.78 -13.12 -17.54
CA VAL A 669 -3.50 -12.45 -17.78
C VAL A 669 -3.65 -10.93 -17.59
N PRO A 670 -2.94 -10.31 -16.62
CA PRO A 670 -3.01 -8.88 -16.41
C PRO A 670 -2.30 -8.08 -17.51
N VAL A 671 -2.90 -6.96 -17.90
CA VAL A 671 -2.28 -5.95 -18.79
C VAL A 671 -2.32 -4.60 -18.07
N VAL A 672 -1.15 -4.10 -17.67
CA VAL A 672 -1.02 -3.05 -16.64
C VAL A 672 -0.20 -1.84 -17.09
N HIS A 673 -0.49 -0.68 -16.52
CA HIS A 673 0.44 0.44 -16.52
C HIS A 673 1.58 0.18 -15.51
N ALA A 674 2.83 0.47 -15.89
CA ALA A 674 4.03 0.06 -15.16
C ALA A 674 4.39 0.98 -13.95
N VAL A 675 3.42 1.17 -13.05
CA VAL A 675 3.52 2.02 -11.84
C VAL A 675 3.31 1.24 -10.54
N GLY A 676 3.87 1.74 -9.46
CA GLY A 676 3.71 1.25 -8.09
C GLY A 676 3.82 -0.27 -7.98
N GLY A 677 2.82 -0.90 -7.35
CA GLY A 677 2.82 -2.35 -7.16
C GLY A 677 2.52 -3.15 -8.43
N LEU A 678 1.84 -2.57 -9.43
CA LEU A 678 1.60 -3.23 -10.71
C LEU A 678 2.93 -3.57 -11.41
N LYS A 679 3.91 -2.67 -11.30
CA LYS A 679 5.26 -2.81 -11.83
C LYS A 679 6.06 -3.94 -11.17
N ASP A 680 5.90 -4.09 -9.86
CA ASP A 680 6.60 -5.13 -9.09
C ASP A 680 6.00 -6.51 -9.32
N THR A 681 4.66 -6.60 -9.38
CA THR A 681 3.95 -7.88 -9.39
C THR A 681 3.73 -8.43 -10.79
N VAL A 682 3.60 -7.58 -11.82
CA VAL A 682 3.41 -8.00 -13.22
C VAL A 682 4.69 -7.81 -14.01
N ARG A 683 5.59 -8.79 -13.92
CA ARG A 683 6.74 -8.87 -14.83
C ARG A 683 6.24 -9.11 -16.26
N ALA A 684 6.59 -8.21 -17.18
CA ALA A 684 6.29 -8.32 -18.61
C ALA A 684 6.73 -9.66 -19.21
N PHE A 685 5.91 -10.20 -20.11
CA PHE A 685 6.17 -11.45 -20.82
C PHE A 685 7.28 -11.30 -21.88
N ASP A 686 8.30 -12.15 -21.77
CA ASP A 686 9.38 -12.31 -22.75
C ASP A 686 9.23 -13.66 -23.48
N PRO A 687 8.85 -13.67 -24.78
CA PRO A 687 8.69 -14.89 -25.55
C PRO A 687 10.02 -15.59 -25.90
N PHE A 688 11.17 -14.93 -25.74
CA PHE A 688 12.48 -15.56 -25.99
C PHE A 688 12.94 -16.44 -24.81
N SER A 689 12.51 -16.12 -23.59
CA SER A 689 12.82 -16.92 -22.39
C SER A 689 11.61 -17.68 -21.82
N GLU A 690 10.39 -17.45 -22.33
CA GLU A 690 9.15 -17.97 -21.75
C GLU A 690 9.01 -17.59 -20.26
N THR A 691 9.35 -16.34 -19.93
CA THR A 691 9.22 -15.78 -18.56
C THR A 691 8.31 -14.57 -18.52
N GLY A 692 7.76 -14.27 -17.35
CA GLY A 692 6.79 -13.19 -17.14
C GLY A 692 5.35 -13.68 -16.96
N LEU A 693 4.52 -12.75 -16.47
CA LEU A 693 3.22 -12.99 -15.86
C LEU A 693 2.08 -12.21 -16.54
N GLY A 694 2.39 -11.23 -17.40
CA GLY A 694 1.43 -10.45 -18.16
C GLY A 694 2.10 -9.45 -19.09
N TRP A 695 1.40 -8.40 -19.50
CA TRP A 695 2.00 -7.29 -20.26
C TRP A 695 1.97 -5.98 -19.49
N THR A 696 2.99 -5.15 -19.70
CA THR A 696 3.14 -3.83 -19.09
C THR A 696 3.23 -2.75 -20.16
N PHE A 697 2.89 -1.52 -19.81
CA PHE A 697 3.17 -0.35 -20.64
C PHE A 697 3.60 0.86 -19.79
N ASP A 698 4.52 1.68 -20.31
CA ASP A 698 5.31 2.61 -19.48
C ASP A 698 4.73 4.03 -19.34
N ARG A 699 3.65 4.36 -20.06
CA ARG A 699 2.99 5.68 -20.00
C ARG A 699 1.48 5.56 -20.05
N ALA A 700 0.79 6.41 -19.30
CA ALA A 700 -0.68 6.47 -19.18
C ALA A 700 -1.37 7.04 -20.44
N GLU A 701 -1.14 6.40 -21.60
CA GLU A 701 -1.58 6.83 -22.92
C GLU A 701 -2.33 5.68 -23.63
N SER A 702 -3.44 5.97 -24.31
CA SER A 702 -4.24 4.95 -25.01
C SER A 702 -3.44 4.23 -26.11
N SER A 703 -2.50 4.92 -26.76
CA SER A 703 -1.54 4.33 -27.71
C SER A 703 -0.66 3.24 -27.08
N CYS A 704 -0.18 3.45 -25.85
CA CYS A 704 0.62 2.49 -25.10
C CYS A 704 -0.23 1.29 -24.63
N LEU A 705 -1.48 1.54 -24.18
CA LEU A 705 -2.45 0.49 -23.86
C LEU A 705 -2.78 -0.37 -25.10
N ILE A 706 -3.07 0.26 -26.25
CA ILE A 706 -3.33 -0.41 -27.53
C ILE A 706 -2.16 -1.33 -27.92
N HIS A 707 -0.91 -0.84 -27.80
CA HIS A 707 0.26 -1.65 -28.14
C HIS A 707 0.41 -2.87 -27.22
N ALA A 708 0.29 -2.71 -25.90
CA ALA A 708 0.39 -3.84 -24.96
C ALA A 708 -0.76 -4.85 -25.17
N LEU A 709 -1.99 -4.36 -25.34
CA LEU A 709 -3.17 -5.20 -25.56
C LEU A 709 -3.14 -5.91 -26.92
N GLY A 710 -2.61 -5.28 -27.96
CA GLY A 710 -2.40 -5.91 -29.27
C GLY A 710 -1.44 -7.11 -29.19
N ASN A 711 -0.32 -6.96 -28.48
CA ASN A 711 0.64 -8.05 -28.24
C ASN A 711 0.02 -9.17 -27.38
N ALA A 712 -0.79 -8.82 -26.38
CA ALA A 712 -1.54 -9.77 -25.56
C ALA A 712 -2.54 -10.59 -26.42
N MET A 713 -3.38 -9.93 -27.21
CA MET A 713 -4.35 -10.60 -28.09
C MET A 713 -3.69 -11.41 -29.22
N TRP A 714 -2.53 -10.98 -29.72
CA TRP A 714 -1.77 -11.76 -30.69
C TRP A 714 -1.24 -13.06 -30.08
N THR A 715 -0.65 -12.98 -28.88
CA THR A 715 -0.22 -14.14 -28.10
C THR A 715 -1.40 -15.05 -27.76
N TYR A 716 -2.57 -14.47 -27.42
CA TYR A 716 -3.80 -15.21 -27.16
C TYR A 716 -4.28 -16.00 -28.37
N ARG A 717 -4.28 -15.43 -29.57
CA ARG A 717 -4.79 -16.09 -30.78
C ARG A 717 -3.82 -17.15 -31.29
N ASP A 718 -2.57 -16.77 -31.54
CA ASP A 718 -1.63 -17.57 -32.33
C ASP A 718 -0.73 -18.47 -31.45
N PHE A 719 -0.45 -18.06 -30.21
CA PHE A 719 0.56 -18.69 -29.34
C PHE A 719 -0.06 -19.34 -28.09
N LYS A 720 -1.13 -20.12 -28.27
CA LYS A 720 -1.90 -20.78 -27.20
C LYS A 720 -1.06 -21.52 -26.14
N LYS A 721 0.09 -22.11 -26.52
CA LYS A 721 1.01 -22.76 -25.57
C LYS A 721 1.72 -21.76 -24.65
N SER A 722 2.25 -20.68 -25.20
CA SER A 722 2.87 -19.57 -24.46
C SER A 722 1.84 -18.90 -23.56
N TRP A 723 0.62 -18.69 -24.07
CA TRP A 723 -0.51 -18.17 -23.29
C TRP A 723 -0.79 -19.02 -22.04
N LEU A 724 -0.99 -20.32 -22.21
CA LEU A 724 -1.18 -21.27 -21.12
C LEU A 724 0.00 -21.27 -20.14
N GLY A 725 1.23 -21.09 -20.65
CA GLY A 725 2.43 -20.87 -19.85
C GLY A 725 2.34 -19.63 -18.96
N ILE A 726 1.87 -18.48 -19.47
CA ILE A 726 1.65 -17.27 -18.67
C ILE A 726 0.62 -17.54 -17.57
N GLN A 727 -0.52 -18.15 -17.92
CA GLN A 727 -1.60 -18.44 -16.97
C GLN A 727 -1.13 -19.36 -15.83
N LYS A 728 -0.46 -20.48 -16.16
CA LYS A 728 0.05 -21.43 -15.17
C LYS A 728 1.19 -20.82 -14.33
N ARG A 729 2.05 -19.97 -14.89
CA ARG A 729 3.05 -19.20 -14.11
C ARG A 729 2.38 -18.24 -13.13
N GLY A 730 1.28 -17.58 -13.51
CA GLY A 730 0.47 -16.73 -12.63
C GLY A 730 -0.14 -17.49 -11.45
N MET A 731 -0.83 -18.60 -11.74
CA MET A 731 -1.45 -19.46 -10.71
C MET A 731 -0.43 -20.18 -9.81
N SER A 732 0.85 -20.22 -10.20
CA SER A 732 1.94 -20.81 -9.41
C SER A 732 2.69 -19.79 -8.53
N GLN A 733 2.25 -18.53 -8.45
CA GLN A 733 2.87 -17.54 -7.56
C GLN A 733 2.38 -17.71 -6.12
N ASP A 734 3.29 -17.60 -5.15
CA ASP A 734 2.91 -17.47 -3.74
C ASP A 734 2.45 -16.03 -3.47
N LEU A 735 1.15 -15.80 -3.67
CA LEU A 735 0.48 -14.52 -3.41
C LEU A 735 -0.13 -14.44 -2.00
N SER A 736 0.24 -15.38 -1.11
CA SER A 736 -0.37 -15.51 0.22
C SER A 736 0.04 -14.39 1.18
N TRP A 737 -0.81 -14.18 2.19
CA TRP A 737 -0.44 -13.33 3.33
C TRP A 737 0.70 -13.90 4.19
N ASP A 738 1.02 -15.19 4.12
CA ASP A 738 2.14 -15.79 4.88
C ASP A 738 3.51 -15.46 4.28
N ASN A 739 3.59 -15.29 2.95
CA ASN A 739 4.75 -14.71 2.25
C ASN A 739 4.94 -13.23 2.62
N ALA A 740 3.87 -12.43 2.56
CA ALA A 740 3.91 -11.03 2.98
C ALA A 740 4.31 -10.89 4.46
N ALA A 741 3.75 -11.71 5.35
CA ALA A 741 4.05 -11.69 6.79
C ALA A 741 5.53 -11.98 7.07
N GLN A 742 6.20 -12.85 6.31
CA GLN A 742 7.65 -13.06 6.42
C GLN A 742 8.45 -11.78 6.17
N GLN A 743 8.06 -10.98 5.19
CA GLN A 743 8.72 -9.70 4.89
C GLN A 743 8.44 -8.68 6.00
N TYR A 744 7.25 -8.71 6.61
CA TYR A 744 6.95 -7.90 7.80
C TYR A 744 7.80 -8.31 9.01
N GLU A 745 8.10 -9.59 9.23
CA GLU A 745 8.99 -10.04 10.32
C GLU A 745 10.39 -9.41 10.23
N GLU A 746 10.95 -9.28 9.03
CA GLU A 746 12.24 -8.61 8.81
C GLU A 746 12.16 -7.12 9.23
N VAL A 747 11.03 -6.45 9.00
CA VAL A 747 10.82 -5.05 9.42
C VAL A 747 10.57 -4.92 10.92
N LEU A 748 9.86 -5.88 11.55
CA LEU A 748 9.69 -5.93 12.99
C LEU A 748 11.04 -6.14 13.71
N LEU A 749 11.90 -6.99 13.16
CA LEU A 749 13.28 -7.18 13.63
C LEU A 749 14.14 -5.95 13.38
N ALA A 750 14.04 -5.30 12.21
CA ALA A 750 14.71 -4.03 11.96
C ALA A 750 14.29 -2.96 12.99
N ALA A 751 12.98 -2.78 13.24
CA ALA A 751 12.49 -1.82 14.23
C ALA A 751 13.02 -2.08 15.65
N LYS A 752 13.24 -3.35 16.02
CA LYS A 752 13.80 -3.75 17.32
C LYS A 752 15.28 -3.39 17.49
N TYR A 753 16.08 -3.52 16.43
CA TYR A 753 17.55 -3.39 16.47
C TYR A 753 18.13 -2.16 15.74
N GLN A 754 17.33 -1.42 14.98
CA GLN A 754 17.73 -0.27 14.16
C GLN A 754 16.71 0.88 14.34
N TRP A 755 17.02 1.78 15.28
CA TRP A 755 16.21 2.95 15.66
C TRP A 755 17.10 4.01 16.33
#